data_AF-Q4CZC3-F1
#
_entry.id   AF-Q4CZC3-F1
#
_cell.length_a   1.000
_cell.length_b   1.000
_cell.length_c   1.000
_cell.angle_alpha   90.00
_cell.angle_beta   90.00
_cell.angle_gamma   90.00
#
_symmetry.space_group_name_H-M   'P 1'
#
loop_
_entity.id
_entity.type
_entity.pdbx_description
1 polymer ?
#
loop_
_entity_poly.entity_id
_entity_poly.type
_entity_poly.pdbx_seq_one_letter_code
_entity_poly.pdbx_strand_id
1 'polypeptide(L)'
;MLSRVAAVMAPRTHNRRRVTGSSGRREGRESEPRMPNMSRHVFTSAVLLLLVLLMCCGTGWVAAAGGKTRNTIDPFKGRASISFANWKEFNEDGGKITSLRVPGLVKVGDDVFAVAEAQCGEKDGAGSCPGIVSKHLNISGSAMDISTSDLSLFRMQLVDTAASSFGTTEVLRPTTVVIGNSVYMLVGKYGHKEKQVEGTNERGLLLVKGTVTVDGEKKKLVWNETHLVNPQGRGYSRSLTELVGGGGSGAVLRDGALVFPMQAKDKDGTNVLLSMRFSNSGNKWELPYETPGNGCRDPTLVKWKENEDDERLFMMAHCAGGYYDVYMSTENGYNWYGHLKQITRVWGNTHNRTGDGVQSGSTTAIIKRKKVMLITAPVYANDNGKGRLHLWVTDKARVYDVGPVSREDDDAAASSLLMKEKNKELISLYENKKKDGAYNLVAVRLTEKLERIKEVVKKWRDLDRALKTCRSGSGGTVDALRKDMCNGRVPTKGLVGFLSGNSTQTEWRDEYLGVNAKVTNVEKRVPNGVTFKGSGAGAEWPVGDMGQTVPYYFANTEFTLVATVSIHEVPKEDSSPVPLIGVRMNDTSSTVLFGLSYTHDKKWLAIPEDPATSKIVDEWEPNKTYQVALRMDGDDEWTVFVDGKGICHTKYNESLFDSHRISHFYIGGDSKDRSATGGHVTVTNVMLYNEELWGNELRKLNASKVTIPSLSVEKQPTEQAASKDVSVASEPRSEESAASHEELTEDDTDEQEEEIVDDLLLAASSSEADGTEFSSEDVEEVLQTVDAAPGNTNTTPGGEGIPSTKGAARHSDNNTFTGEIAELLSMGLNRDSTVHGCVSRVLLLLLGLWGAATLC
;
A
#
# COMPACT_ATOMS: atom_id res chain seq x y z
N MET A 1 14.86 -5.06 -56.05
CA MET A 1 15.56 -6.13 -56.80
C MET A 1 15.33 -7.45 -56.08
N LEU A 2 14.71 -8.41 -56.78
CA LEU A 2 14.67 -9.87 -56.58
C LEU A 2 14.81 -10.49 -55.16
N SER A 3 13.69 -11.06 -54.71
CA SER A 3 13.46 -12.43 -54.19
C SER A 3 14.66 -13.26 -53.68
N ARG A 4 14.56 -13.69 -52.41
CA ARG A 4 14.97 -15.04 -51.99
C ARG A 4 13.90 -15.67 -51.11
N VAL A 5 13.13 -16.55 -51.74
CA VAL A 5 12.30 -17.59 -51.12
C VAL A 5 13.22 -18.63 -50.51
N ALA A 6 13.00 -18.97 -49.24
CA ALA A 6 13.35 -20.27 -48.67
C ALA A 6 12.08 -20.84 -48.04
N ALA A 7 11.64 -21.95 -48.61
CA ALA A 7 10.44 -22.69 -48.26
C ALA A 7 10.75 -23.82 -47.26
N VAL A 8 9.71 -24.60 -46.92
CA VAL A 8 9.69 -25.92 -46.23
C VAL A 8 9.40 -25.80 -44.71
N MET A 9 8.37 -26.39 -44.10
CA MET A 9 7.25 -27.24 -44.54
C MET A 9 6.16 -27.16 -43.44
N ALA A 10 4.90 -27.06 -43.84
CA ALA A 10 3.74 -27.23 -42.96
C ALA A 10 3.29 -28.71 -42.98
N PRO A 11 2.89 -29.31 -41.84
CA PRO A 11 2.11 -30.53 -41.84
C PRO A 11 0.62 -30.18 -41.99
N ARG A 12 0.07 -30.42 -43.19
CA ARG A 12 -1.37 -30.52 -43.43
C ARG A 12 -1.75 -31.99 -43.54
N THR A 13 -2.52 -32.50 -42.60
CA THR A 13 -3.43 -33.63 -42.84
C THR A 13 -4.81 -33.29 -42.28
N HIS A 14 -5.68 -32.86 -43.19
CA HIS A 14 -7.12 -32.88 -43.00
C HIS A 14 -7.59 -34.32 -42.83
N ASN A 15 -8.20 -34.64 -41.69
CA ASN A 15 -9.13 -35.76 -41.60
C ASN A 15 -10.55 -35.22 -41.47
N ARG A 16 -11.30 -35.39 -42.55
CA ARG A 16 -12.71 -35.03 -42.71
C ARG A 16 -13.60 -36.02 -41.95
N ARG A 17 -14.65 -35.47 -41.32
CA ARG A 17 -16.03 -35.98 -41.19
C ARG A 17 -16.24 -37.50 -41.32
N ARG A 18 -16.83 -38.09 -40.28
CA ARG A 18 -18.06 -38.88 -40.44
C ARG A 18 -18.90 -38.87 -39.17
N VAL A 19 -20.11 -38.34 -39.33
CA VAL A 19 -21.26 -38.51 -38.45
C VAL A 19 -21.90 -39.85 -38.82
N THR A 20 -22.07 -40.71 -37.81
CA THR A 20 -22.96 -41.88 -37.75
C THR A 20 -23.29 -41.97 -36.25
N GLY A 21 -24.52 -41.82 -35.77
CA GLY A 21 -25.75 -42.43 -36.25
C GLY A 21 -26.25 -43.31 -35.11
N SER A 22 -27.28 -42.82 -34.42
CA SER A 22 -28.01 -43.46 -33.31
C SER A 22 -28.53 -44.86 -33.67
N SER A 23 -28.46 -45.81 -32.71
CA SER A 23 -29.59 -46.66 -32.27
C SER A 23 -29.12 -47.80 -31.35
N GLY A 24 -29.95 -48.17 -30.37
CA GLY A 24 -30.08 -49.59 -29.99
C GLY A 24 -29.73 -50.05 -28.57
N ARG A 25 -30.60 -49.70 -27.61
CA ARG A 25 -31.13 -50.51 -26.49
C ARG A 25 -30.79 -52.03 -26.44
N ARG A 26 -30.36 -52.52 -25.27
CA ARG A 26 -30.74 -53.76 -24.50
C ARG A 26 -29.72 -53.96 -23.37
N GLU A 27 -30.06 -53.77 -22.09
CA GLU A 27 -30.71 -54.71 -21.17
C GLU A 27 -29.86 -55.98 -20.93
N GLY A 28 -29.22 -56.04 -19.76
CA GLY A 28 -28.34 -57.14 -19.32
C GLY A 28 -27.94 -56.99 -17.85
N ARG A 29 -28.83 -57.45 -16.97
CA ARG A 29 -28.65 -57.72 -15.53
C ARG A 29 -27.53 -58.75 -15.34
N GLU A 30 -26.64 -58.58 -14.36
CA GLU A 30 -26.42 -59.55 -13.26
C GLU A 30 -25.31 -59.16 -12.26
N SER A 31 -25.73 -59.15 -10.99
CA SER A 31 -25.02 -59.51 -9.75
C SER A 31 -23.72 -58.79 -9.33
N GLU A 32 -23.93 -57.81 -8.45
CA GLU A 32 -22.98 -57.21 -7.52
C GLU A 32 -22.64 -58.19 -6.37
N PRO A 33 -21.35 -58.40 -6.00
CA PRO A 33 -20.97 -59.29 -4.91
C PRO A 33 -21.22 -58.66 -3.52
N ARG A 34 -21.86 -59.41 -2.62
CA ARG A 34 -22.03 -59.05 -1.20
C ARG A 34 -20.68 -58.98 -0.48
N MET A 35 -20.30 -57.80 0.02
CA MET A 35 -19.23 -57.65 1.01
C MET A 35 -19.77 -57.76 2.45
N PRO A 36 -18.95 -58.23 3.41
CA PRO A 36 -19.40 -58.76 4.70
C PRO A 36 -19.71 -57.67 5.73
N ASN A 37 -20.62 -58.03 6.64
CA ASN A 37 -21.11 -57.19 7.73
C ASN A 37 -20.02 -56.62 8.65
N MET A 38 -20.23 -55.35 8.98
CA MET A 38 -19.56 -54.57 10.01
C MET A 38 -19.40 -55.30 11.34
N SER A 39 -18.16 -55.32 11.87
CA SER A 39 -17.94 -55.33 13.32
C SER A 39 -18.02 -53.88 13.81
N ARG A 40 -19.14 -53.54 14.46
CA ARG A 40 -19.30 -52.30 15.22
C ARG A 40 -18.41 -52.36 16.46
N HIS A 41 -17.15 -51.98 16.34
CA HIS A 41 -16.37 -51.65 17.52
C HIS A 41 -16.88 -50.34 18.09
N VAL A 42 -17.59 -50.46 19.20
CA VAL A 42 -18.03 -49.37 20.06
C VAL A 42 -16.76 -48.68 20.57
N PHE A 43 -16.27 -47.68 19.83
CA PHE A 43 -15.26 -46.78 20.36
C PHE A 43 -15.93 -46.03 21.51
N THR A 44 -15.55 -46.41 22.72
CA THR A 44 -15.93 -45.76 23.96
C THR A 44 -15.44 -44.31 23.91
N SER A 45 -16.33 -43.43 23.46
CA SER A 45 -16.20 -41.98 23.39
C SER A 45 -15.67 -41.35 24.70
N ALA A 46 -15.75 -42.07 25.82
CA ALA A 46 -15.20 -41.67 27.11
C ALA A 46 -13.68 -41.40 27.10
N VAL A 47 -12.87 -42.12 26.30
CA VAL A 47 -11.40 -41.89 26.31
C VAL A 47 -11.02 -40.63 25.52
N LEU A 48 -11.73 -40.34 24.42
CA LEU A 48 -11.50 -39.12 23.65
C LEU A 48 -11.99 -37.89 24.41
N LEU A 49 -13.13 -37.99 25.10
CA LEU A 49 -13.63 -36.92 25.96
C LEU A 49 -12.74 -36.71 27.19
N LEU A 50 -12.12 -37.76 27.76
CA LEU A 50 -11.15 -37.58 28.84
C LEU A 50 -9.87 -36.87 28.37
N LEU A 51 -9.40 -37.14 27.15
CA LEU A 51 -8.24 -36.44 26.57
C LEU A 51 -8.54 -34.96 26.27
N VAL A 52 -9.75 -34.64 25.81
CA VAL A 52 -10.18 -33.26 25.58
C VAL A 52 -10.44 -32.53 26.92
N LEU A 53 -11.05 -33.19 27.91
CA LEU A 53 -11.30 -32.60 29.23
C LEU A 53 -10.03 -32.46 30.09
N LEU A 54 -9.05 -33.36 29.94
CA LEU A 54 -7.73 -33.21 30.58
C LEU A 54 -6.89 -32.10 29.92
N MET A 55 -7.18 -31.70 28.68
CA MET A 55 -6.58 -30.51 28.08
C MET A 55 -7.34 -29.22 28.38
N CYS A 56 -8.59 -29.28 28.89
CA CYS A 56 -9.41 -28.09 29.12
C CYS A 56 -9.66 -27.73 30.61
N CYS A 57 -9.13 -28.48 31.58
CA CYS A 57 -9.37 -28.21 33.01
C CYS A 57 -8.09 -28.32 33.87
N GLY A 58 -7.30 -27.26 33.90
CA GLY A 58 -6.22 -27.06 34.87
C GLY A 58 -5.18 -26.08 34.32
N THR A 59 -5.28 -24.78 34.55
CA THR A 59 -5.10 -24.15 35.86
C THR A 59 -5.55 -22.70 35.77
N GLY A 60 -6.30 -22.27 36.78
CA GLY A 60 -6.78 -20.90 36.91
C GLY A 60 -5.64 -19.90 36.93
N TRP A 61 -5.89 -18.78 36.25
CA TRP A 61 -5.47 -17.43 36.60
C TRP A 61 -4.17 -17.30 37.40
N VAL A 62 -3.06 -17.76 36.81
CA VAL A 62 -1.76 -17.20 37.18
C VAL A 62 -1.60 -15.97 36.30
N ALA A 63 -1.80 -14.80 36.90
CA ALA A 63 -1.39 -13.54 36.32
C ALA A 63 -0.01 -13.75 35.69
N ALA A 64 0.14 -13.42 34.41
CA ALA A 64 1.39 -13.54 33.67
C ALA A 64 2.46 -12.62 34.28
N ALA A 65 3.00 -13.03 35.42
CA ALA A 65 4.27 -12.62 35.95
C ALA A 65 5.31 -13.35 35.11
N GLY A 66 6.00 -12.59 34.26
CA GLY A 66 7.06 -13.11 33.41
C GLY A 66 6.71 -13.01 31.94
N GLY A 67 6.67 -11.78 31.43
CA GLY A 67 7.07 -11.58 30.04
C GLY A 67 8.38 -12.31 29.86
N LYS A 68 8.39 -13.36 29.03
CA LYS A 68 9.60 -14.05 28.58
C LYS A 68 10.62 -12.96 28.33
N THR A 69 11.66 -12.89 29.16
CA THR A 69 12.81 -12.03 28.92
C THR A 69 13.20 -12.33 27.49
N ARG A 70 12.94 -11.38 26.60
CA ARG A 70 13.33 -11.44 25.19
C ARG A 70 14.77 -11.93 25.23
N ASN A 71 15.05 -13.14 24.73
CA ASN A 71 16.38 -13.72 24.84
C ASN A 71 17.35 -12.64 24.38
N THR A 72 18.14 -12.08 25.30
CA THR A 72 18.94 -10.90 24.99
C THR A 72 19.98 -11.35 23.99
N ILE A 73 19.72 -11.05 22.71
CA ILE A 73 20.64 -11.34 21.64
C ILE A 73 21.77 -10.33 21.78
N ASP A 74 22.99 -10.84 21.92
CA ASP A 74 24.19 -10.03 21.77
C ASP A 74 24.87 -10.40 20.45
N PRO A 75 24.79 -9.54 19.41
CA PRO A 75 25.42 -9.82 18.12
C PRO A 75 26.95 -9.89 18.19
N PHE A 76 27.56 -9.52 19.32
CA PHE A 76 29.00 -9.58 19.56
C PHE A 76 29.43 -10.87 20.29
N LYS A 77 28.49 -11.69 20.75
CA LYS A 77 28.79 -12.91 21.50
C LYS A 77 29.72 -13.84 20.70
N GLY A 78 30.86 -14.18 21.29
CA GLY A 78 31.85 -15.09 20.70
C GLY A 78 32.67 -14.48 19.55
N ARG A 79 32.62 -13.16 19.35
CA ARG A 79 33.40 -12.46 18.32
C ARG A 79 34.46 -11.59 18.96
N ALA A 80 35.61 -11.47 18.29
CA ALA A 80 36.68 -10.59 18.74
C ALA A 80 36.39 -9.16 18.26
N SER A 81 36.40 -8.22 19.21
CA SER A 81 36.36 -6.79 18.90
C SER A 81 37.60 -6.41 18.08
N ILE A 82 37.44 -5.47 17.16
CA ILE A 82 38.53 -4.96 16.34
C ILE A 82 39.32 -3.92 17.15
N SER A 83 40.56 -4.22 17.50
CA SER A 83 41.41 -3.33 18.32
C SER A 83 41.82 -2.01 17.65
N PHE A 84 41.82 -1.96 16.30
CA PHE A 84 42.15 -0.75 15.55
C PHE A 84 40.94 0.17 15.29
N ALA A 85 39.72 -0.33 15.47
CA ALA A 85 38.48 0.42 15.25
C ALA A 85 38.13 1.27 16.48
N ASN A 86 39.12 2.04 16.95
CA ASN A 86 38.96 2.96 18.07
C ASN A 86 38.25 4.20 17.56
N TRP A 87 37.02 4.40 18.03
CA TRP A 87 36.31 5.65 17.83
C TRP A 87 36.94 6.70 18.74
N LYS A 88 37.33 7.85 18.16
CA LYS A 88 37.75 9.02 18.93
C LYS A 88 36.75 10.13 18.78
N GLU A 89 36.54 10.86 19.87
CA GLU A 89 35.94 12.18 19.80
C GLU A 89 36.84 13.09 18.96
N PHE A 90 36.24 13.78 18.00
CA PHE A 90 36.97 14.70 17.15
C PHE A 90 37.04 16.06 17.84
N ASN A 91 38.23 16.46 18.27
CA ASN A 91 38.47 17.81 18.80
C ASN A 91 38.68 18.77 17.62
N GLU A 92 38.16 20.00 17.71
CA GLU A 92 38.13 21.03 16.65
C GLU A 92 39.51 21.54 16.17
N ASP A 93 40.59 20.77 16.31
CA ASP A 93 41.96 21.15 15.91
C ASP A 93 42.16 21.28 14.38
N GLY A 94 41.07 21.41 13.61
CA GLY A 94 41.08 22.10 12.33
C GLY A 94 40.00 21.69 11.32
N GLY A 95 39.37 20.53 11.49
CA GLY A 95 38.31 20.09 10.59
C GLY A 95 36.95 20.69 10.97
N LYS A 96 36.20 21.18 9.98
CA LYS A 96 34.81 21.63 10.16
C LYS A 96 33.85 20.62 9.54
N ILE A 97 32.70 20.39 10.18
CA ILE A 97 31.60 19.67 9.54
C ILE A 97 31.10 20.53 8.37
N THR A 98 31.06 19.94 7.18
CA THR A 98 30.59 20.60 5.96
C THR A 98 29.17 20.21 5.60
N SER A 99 28.73 18.99 5.95
CA SER A 99 27.41 18.47 5.61
C SER A 99 26.95 17.37 6.57
N LEU A 100 25.64 17.30 6.83
CA LEU A 100 24.97 16.28 7.65
C LEU A 100 23.98 15.48 6.80
N ARG A 101 24.11 14.16 6.77
CA ARG A 101 23.36 13.27 5.88
C ARG A 101 22.80 12.03 6.58
N VAL A 102 21.83 11.38 5.94
CA VAL A 102 21.24 10.09 6.35
C VAL A 102 20.73 10.14 7.80
N PRO A 103 19.73 11.01 8.09
CA PRO A 103 19.25 11.22 9.45
C PRO A 103 18.56 9.98 10.01
N GLY A 104 18.90 9.62 11.23
CA GLY A 104 18.23 8.61 12.04
C GLY A 104 17.84 9.15 13.41
N LEU A 105 16.73 8.64 13.95
CA LEU A 105 16.27 8.93 15.30
C LEU A 105 16.42 7.69 16.18
N VAL A 106 17.08 7.84 17.32
CA VAL A 106 17.37 6.76 18.26
C VAL A 106 16.78 7.09 19.63
N LYS A 107 15.89 6.23 20.14
CA LYS A 107 15.33 6.35 21.50
C LYS A 107 15.98 5.34 22.45
N VAL A 108 16.66 5.82 23.48
CA VAL A 108 17.25 4.99 24.54
C VAL A 108 16.67 5.42 25.89
N GLY A 109 15.87 4.54 26.52
CA GLY A 109 15.07 4.96 27.67
C GLY A 109 14.09 6.07 27.22
N ASP A 110 14.11 7.22 27.90
CA ASP A 110 13.31 8.39 27.52
C ASP A 110 14.06 9.40 26.64
N ASP A 111 15.37 9.21 26.48
CA ASP A 111 16.22 10.09 25.68
C ASP A 111 16.11 9.79 24.19
N VAL A 112 16.07 10.85 23.39
CA VAL A 112 16.04 10.78 21.93
C VAL A 112 17.30 11.44 21.39
N PHE A 113 17.95 10.78 20.45
CA PHE A 113 19.14 11.28 19.77
C PHE A 113 18.89 11.34 18.26
N ALA A 114 19.34 12.43 17.64
CA ALA A 114 19.61 12.46 16.21
C ALA A 114 20.97 11.79 15.98
N VAL A 115 21.05 10.89 15.00
CA VAL A 115 22.30 10.28 14.52
C VAL A 115 22.38 10.51 13.02
N ALA A 116 23.53 10.96 12.53
CA ALA A 116 23.71 11.26 11.11
C ALA A 116 25.16 11.06 10.68
N GLU A 117 25.34 10.84 9.38
CA GLU A 117 26.63 10.92 8.72
C GLU A 117 27.08 12.38 8.63
N ALA A 118 28.34 12.66 8.97
CA ALA A 118 28.93 13.98 8.91
C ALA A 118 30.15 13.99 8.00
N GLN A 119 30.11 14.79 6.95
CA GLN A 119 31.25 15.06 6.08
C GLN A 119 32.10 16.18 6.68
N CYS A 120 33.42 16.07 6.63
CA CYS A 120 34.34 17.16 6.98
C CYS A 120 34.99 17.76 5.76
N GLY A 121 35.49 18.99 5.91
CA GLY A 121 36.69 19.44 5.19
C GLY A 121 37.88 19.52 6.14
N GLU A 122 39.05 19.04 5.71
CA GLU A 122 40.33 19.35 6.35
C GLU A 122 40.74 20.83 6.11
N LYS A 123 41.60 21.39 6.98
CA LYS A 123 42.10 22.78 6.86
C LYS A 123 42.71 23.09 5.49
N ASP A 124 43.42 22.13 4.92
CA ASP A 124 44.18 22.31 3.68
C ASP A 124 43.31 22.08 2.42
N GLY A 125 42.01 21.83 2.60
CA GLY A 125 41.06 21.58 1.50
C GLY A 125 41.27 20.27 0.73
N ALA A 126 42.28 19.47 1.10
CA ALA A 126 42.70 18.27 0.37
C ALA A 126 41.91 17.01 0.75
N GLY A 127 41.32 16.95 1.95
CA GLY A 127 40.66 15.76 2.49
C GLY A 127 39.24 16.00 2.98
N SER A 128 38.38 15.00 2.75
CA SER A 128 37.08 14.83 3.42
C SER A 128 37.21 13.68 4.39
N CYS A 129 36.97 13.87 5.69
CA CYS A 129 36.90 12.75 6.62
C CYS A 129 35.43 12.45 7.00
N PRO A 130 34.91 11.24 6.70
CA PRO A 130 33.57 10.85 7.09
C PRO A 130 33.54 10.48 8.57
N GLY A 131 32.51 10.93 9.29
CA GLY A 131 32.30 10.59 10.70
C GLY A 131 30.82 10.47 11.03
N ILE A 132 30.54 10.11 12.27
CA ILE A 132 29.17 10.03 12.79
C ILE A 132 28.97 11.10 13.84
N VAL A 133 27.89 11.87 13.69
CA VAL A 133 27.46 12.81 14.71
C VAL A 133 26.26 12.26 15.45
N SER A 134 26.18 12.64 16.72
CA SER A 134 24.99 12.45 17.54
C SER A 134 24.64 13.74 18.27
N LYS A 135 23.34 13.96 18.48
CA LYS A 135 22.84 15.09 19.28
C LYS A 135 21.64 14.64 20.10
N HIS A 136 21.70 14.87 21.40
CA HIS A 136 20.54 14.72 22.27
C HIS A 136 19.48 15.77 21.92
N LEU A 137 18.23 15.32 21.73
CA LEU A 137 17.13 16.17 21.29
C LEU A 137 16.25 16.56 22.48
N ASN A 138 16.35 17.83 22.88
CA ASN A 138 15.43 18.48 23.81
C ASN A 138 14.61 19.55 23.06
N ILE A 139 13.62 19.11 22.30
CA ILE A 139 12.79 20.01 21.49
C ILE A 139 11.73 20.66 22.40
N SER A 140 11.97 21.89 22.85
CA SER A 140 11.00 22.65 23.67
C SER A 140 9.93 23.36 22.83
N GLY A 141 10.27 23.75 21.58
CA GLY A 141 9.37 24.42 20.64
C GLY A 141 8.78 23.48 19.58
N SER A 142 8.36 24.04 18.45
CA SER A 142 7.87 23.28 17.29
C SER A 142 8.99 22.65 16.46
N ALA A 143 10.11 23.35 16.31
CA ALA A 143 11.26 22.91 15.52
C ALA A 143 12.61 23.29 16.15
N MET A 144 13.66 22.58 15.77
CA MET A 144 15.05 22.81 16.17
C MET A 144 15.98 22.65 14.96
N ASP A 145 16.69 23.71 14.62
CA ASP A 145 17.77 23.68 13.63
C ASP A 145 19.03 23.03 14.19
N ILE A 146 19.65 22.16 13.40
CA ILE A 146 20.91 21.50 13.72
C ILE A 146 21.88 21.85 12.58
N SER A 147 22.63 22.93 12.81
CA SER A 147 23.65 23.41 11.87
C SER A 147 24.91 22.56 11.94
N THR A 148 25.67 22.50 10.85
CA THR A 148 27.01 21.91 10.84
C THR A 148 27.97 22.59 11.83
N SER A 149 27.70 23.82 12.24
CA SER A 149 28.48 24.58 13.24
C SER A 149 27.96 24.43 14.68
N ASP A 150 27.01 23.54 14.92
CA ASP A 150 26.38 23.39 16.23
C ASP A 150 27.34 22.72 17.23
N LEU A 151 27.76 23.48 18.24
CA LEU A 151 28.69 23.06 19.29
C LEU A 151 28.16 21.93 20.20
N SER A 152 26.85 21.62 20.10
CA SER A 152 26.25 20.49 20.82
C SER A 152 26.34 19.17 20.05
N LEU A 153 26.81 19.17 18.80
CA LEU A 153 27.07 17.95 18.05
C LEU A 153 28.23 17.18 18.70
N PHE A 154 27.93 15.97 19.16
CA PHE A 154 28.94 15.04 19.62
C PHE A 154 29.38 14.19 18.42
N ARG A 155 30.62 14.43 17.98
CA ARG A 155 31.19 13.78 16.80
C ARG A 155 32.17 12.70 17.21
N MET A 156 32.05 11.54 16.57
CA MET A 156 33.07 10.51 16.64
C MET A 156 33.47 10.07 15.24
N GLN A 157 34.75 9.75 15.09
CA GLN A 157 35.32 9.23 13.86
C GLN A 157 36.12 7.97 14.17
N LEU A 158 36.19 7.06 13.19
CA LEU A 158 37.12 5.96 13.26
C LEU A 158 38.54 6.47 12.97
N VAL A 159 39.48 6.11 13.84
CA VAL A 159 40.88 6.54 13.70
C VAL A 159 41.57 5.74 12.60
N ASP A 160 42.25 6.46 11.71
CA ASP A 160 43.16 5.86 10.74
C ASP A 160 44.36 5.21 11.45
N THR A 161 44.50 3.90 11.28
CA THR A 161 45.76 3.18 11.45
C THR A 161 46.35 2.91 10.06
N ALA A 162 47.64 2.58 9.96
CA ALA A 162 48.25 2.17 8.68
C ALA A 162 47.52 0.98 8.00
N ALA A 163 46.74 0.20 8.76
CA ALA A 163 45.89 -0.89 8.28
C ALA A 163 44.46 -0.46 7.94
N SER A 164 44.07 0.79 8.20
CA SER A 164 42.69 1.26 8.15
C SER A 164 42.57 2.70 7.65
N SER A 165 43.23 3.07 6.56
CA SER A 165 42.96 4.37 5.92
C SER A 165 41.48 4.45 5.53
N PHE A 166 40.68 5.22 6.27
CA PHE A 166 39.38 5.67 5.85
C PHE A 166 39.65 6.67 4.72
N GLY A 167 39.45 6.22 3.49
CA GLY A 167 39.64 7.09 2.34
C GLY A 167 38.66 8.27 2.42
N THR A 168 38.98 9.36 1.73
CA THR A 168 38.16 10.57 1.77
C THR A 168 36.78 10.45 1.11
N THR A 169 36.46 9.27 0.60
CA THR A 169 35.32 8.98 -0.27
C THR A 169 34.41 7.89 0.30
N GLU A 170 34.34 7.74 1.63
CA GLU A 170 33.51 6.70 2.25
C GLU A 170 32.05 7.09 2.51
N VAL A 171 31.15 6.17 2.17
CA VAL A 171 29.71 6.24 2.43
C VAL A 171 29.40 5.39 3.67
N LEU A 172 28.97 6.02 4.76
CA LEU A 172 28.77 5.34 6.06
C LEU A 172 27.33 4.84 6.24
N ARG A 173 26.33 5.65 5.88
CA ARG A 173 24.88 5.36 6.04
C ARG A 173 24.52 4.70 7.38
N PRO A 174 24.64 5.43 8.51
CA PRO A 174 24.38 4.89 9.84
C PRO A 174 22.96 4.33 9.93
N THR A 175 22.86 3.03 10.24
CA THR A 175 21.58 2.35 10.41
C THR A 175 21.52 1.76 11.81
N THR A 176 20.54 2.19 12.61
CA THR A 176 20.56 2.01 14.07
C THR A 176 19.46 1.07 14.57
N VAL A 177 19.76 0.32 15.63
CA VAL A 177 18.83 -0.54 16.36
C VAL A 177 19.13 -0.42 17.86
N VAL A 178 18.09 -0.39 18.69
CA VAL A 178 18.23 -0.31 20.16
C VAL A 178 17.88 -1.66 20.80
N ILE A 179 18.78 -2.16 21.64
CA ILE A 179 18.59 -3.38 22.43
C ILE A 179 18.90 -3.05 23.89
N GLY A 180 17.89 -3.12 24.76
CA GLY A 180 18.02 -2.68 26.15
C GLY A 180 18.48 -1.22 26.22
N ASN A 181 19.61 -0.97 26.87
CA ASN A 181 20.22 0.36 27.00
C ASN A 181 21.38 0.61 26.03
N SER A 182 21.60 -0.30 25.06
CA SER A 182 22.66 -0.19 24.07
C SER A 182 22.09 0.13 22.69
N VAL A 183 22.82 0.95 21.94
CA VAL A 183 22.54 1.25 20.54
C VAL A 183 23.53 0.47 19.68
N TYR A 184 23.03 -0.25 18.69
CA TYR A 184 23.84 -0.91 17.69
C TYR A 184 23.68 -0.14 16.37
N MET A 185 24.78 0.18 15.73
CA MET A 185 24.83 0.96 14.49
C MET A 185 25.62 0.19 13.45
N LEU A 186 24.96 -0.13 12.34
CA LEU A 186 25.62 -0.66 11.15
C LEU A 186 26.11 0.52 10.30
N VAL A 187 27.38 0.45 9.89
CA VAL A 187 27.97 1.40 8.94
C VAL A 187 28.69 0.66 7.82
N GLY A 188 28.59 1.22 6.61
CA GLY A 188 29.37 0.80 5.45
C GLY A 188 30.79 1.35 5.48
N LYS A 189 31.71 0.63 4.86
CA LYS A 189 33.09 1.08 4.61
C LYS A 189 33.39 0.90 3.12
N TYR A 190 33.16 1.93 2.29
CA TYR A 190 33.38 1.84 0.83
C TYR A 190 33.93 3.14 0.27
N GLY A 191 35.10 3.12 -0.37
CA GLY A 191 35.66 4.28 -1.08
C GLY A 191 35.39 4.22 -2.60
N HIS A 192 34.89 5.31 -3.18
CA HIS A 192 34.53 5.42 -4.61
C HIS A 192 35.61 5.02 -5.65
N LYS A 193 36.89 4.95 -5.27
CA LYS A 193 38.03 4.85 -6.21
C LYS A 193 38.52 3.42 -6.46
N GLU A 194 38.02 2.41 -5.77
CA GLU A 194 38.58 1.05 -5.84
C GLU A 194 37.58 0.00 -6.33
N LYS A 195 38.05 -0.89 -7.22
CA LYS A 195 37.24 -1.98 -7.78
C LYS A 195 37.10 -3.11 -6.75
N GLN A 196 35.86 -3.54 -6.49
CA GLN A 196 35.59 -4.71 -5.64
C GLN A 196 35.76 -6.02 -6.41
N VAL A 197 36.05 -7.09 -5.66
CA VAL A 197 36.09 -8.46 -6.12
C VAL A 197 34.75 -9.13 -5.82
N GLU A 198 34.17 -9.81 -6.81
CA GLU A 198 32.88 -10.49 -6.69
C GLU A 198 32.91 -11.52 -5.54
N GLY A 199 31.90 -11.48 -4.66
CA GLY A 199 31.75 -12.41 -3.55
C GLY A 199 32.65 -12.14 -2.33
N THR A 200 33.53 -11.13 -2.37
CA THR A 200 34.32 -10.71 -1.21
C THR A 200 33.82 -9.37 -0.68
N ASN A 201 33.35 -9.35 0.58
CA ASN A 201 33.04 -8.09 1.29
C ASN A 201 34.35 -7.42 1.77
N GLU A 202 35.41 -7.42 0.95
CA GLU A 202 36.79 -7.05 1.32
C GLU A 202 36.91 -5.66 1.98
N ARG A 203 35.94 -4.77 1.73
CA ARG A 203 35.77 -3.50 2.45
C ARG A 203 34.45 -3.57 3.22
N GLY A 204 34.57 -4.07 4.44
CA GLY A 204 33.48 -4.71 5.17
C GLY A 204 32.51 -3.77 5.87
N LEU A 205 31.35 -4.32 6.19
CA LEU A 205 30.37 -3.73 7.10
C LEU A 205 30.93 -3.73 8.52
N LEU A 206 30.74 -2.65 9.27
CA LEU A 206 31.07 -2.59 10.69
C LEU A 206 29.79 -2.47 11.50
N LEU A 207 29.69 -3.26 12.57
CA LEU A 207 28.67 -3.11 13.59
C LEU A 207 29.31 -2.52 14.83
N VAL A 208 28.76 -1.40 15.26
CA VAL A 208 29.28 -0.58 16.35
C VAL A 208 28.26 -0.60 17.48
N LYS A 209 28.72 -0.78 18.72
CA LYS A 209 27.90 -0.67 19.92
C LYS A 209 28.20 0.64 20.62
N GLY A 210 27.15 1.36 20.97
CA GLY A 210 27.20 2.59 21.72
C GLY A 210 26.32 2.59 22.96
N THR A 211 26.65 3.49 23.88
CA THR A 211 25.94 3.71 25.14
C THR A 211 25.75 5.19 25.40
N VAL A 212 24.66 5.54 26.06
CA VAL A 212 24.42 6.91 26.52
C VAL A 212 25.30 7.18 27.74
N THR A 213 26.07 8.25 27.69
CA THR A 213 26.84 8.79 28.81
C THR A 213 26.35 10.20 29.14
N VAL A 214 26.57 10.62 30.39
CA VAL A 214 26.20 11.95 30.87
C VAL A 214 27.48 12.66 31.27
N ASP A 215 27.76 13.79 30.61
CA ASP A 215 28.91 14.65 30.85
C ASP A 215 28.40 16.02 31.31
N GLY A 216 28.37 16.22 32.64
CA GLY A 216 27.66 17.34 33.26
C GLY A 216 26.16 17.31 32.94
N GLU A 217 25.64 18.35 32.28
CA GLU A 217 24.25 18.40 31.82
C GLU A 217 24.05 17.82 30.41
N LYS A 218 25.13 17.48 29.70
CA LYS A 218 25.07 17.03 28.30
C LYS A 218 25.04 15.52 28.21
N LYS A 219 24.01 14.98 27.56
CA LYS A 219 23.94 13.55 27.22
C LYS A 219 24.61 13.30 25.87
N LYS A 220 25.49 12.31 25.82
CA LYS A 220 26.28 11.95 24.63
C LYS A 220 26.06 10.47 24.30
N LEU A 221 26.06 10.13 23.02
CA LEU A 221 26.04 8.74 22.56
C LEU A 221 27.46 8.35 22.18
N VAL A 222 28.13 7.56 23.02
CA VAL A 222 29.52 7.16 22.84
C VAL A 222 29.59 5.78 22.20
N TRP A 223 30.38 5.64 21.14
CA TRP A 223 30.64 4.39 20.44
C TRP A 223 31.85 3.67 21.07
N ASN A 224 31.61 2.50 21.66
CA ASN A 224 32.58 1.84 22.55
C ASN A 224 33.30 0.67 21.88
N GLU A 225 32.57 -0.11 21.08
CA GLU A 225 33.03 -1.41 20.60
C GLU A 225 32.61 -1.62 19.14
N THR A 226 33.53 -2.14 18.32
CA THR A 226 33.31 -2.32 16.88
C THR A 226 33.69 -3.73 16.43
N HIS A 227 32.82 -4.33 15.62
CA HIS A 227 33.01 -5.66 15.05
C HIS A 227 32.83 -5.66 13.54
N LEU A 228 33.59 -6.53 12.87
CA LEU A 228 33.41 -6.79 11.44
C LEU A 228 32.15 -7.64 11.24
N VAL A 229 31.34 -7.25 10.25
CA VAL A 229 30.16 -8.00 9.82
C VAL A 229 30.43 -8.61 8.46
N ASN A 230 30.56 -9.94 8.45
CA ASN A 230 30.64 -10.74 7.24
C ASN A 230 29.35 -11.54 7.09
N PRO A 231 28.37 -11.03 6.32
CA PRO A 231 27.13 -11.75 6.10
C PRO A 231 27.33 -12.89 5.09
N GLN A 232 26.70 -14.02 5.35
CA GLN A 232 26.74 -15.19 4.49
C GLN A 232 25.65 -15.09 3.42
N GLY A 233 26.07 -14.95 2.16
CA GLY A 233 25.18 -15.00 1.00
C GLY A 233 24.65 -16.40 0.69
N ARG A 234 23.43 -16.48 0.14
CA ARG A 234 22.79 -17.69 -0.39
C ARG A 234 22.23 -17.41 -1.78
N GLY A 235 22.33 -18.37 -2.69
CA GLY A 235 21.80 -18.19 -4.05
C GLY A 235 22.39 -16.97 -4.75
N TYR A 236 21.51 -16.10 -5.26
CA TYR A 236 21.88 -14.87 -5.97
C TYR A 236 22.62 -13.86 -5.09
N SER A 237 22.41 -13.87 -3.77
CA SER A 237 23.10 -12.92 -2.88
C SER A 237 24.60 -13.18 -2.72
N ARG A 238 25.12 -14.31 -3.24
CA ARG A 238 26.56 -14.64 -3.20
C ARG A 238 27.42 -13.77 -4.11
N SER A 239 26.84 -13.23 -5.18
CA SER A 239 27.53 -12.42 -6.18
C SER A 239 27.30 -10.92 -6.02
N LEU A 240 26.62 -10.51 -4.95
CA LEU A 240 26.35 -9.10 -4.71
C LEU A 240 27.63 -8.34 -4.40
N THR A 241 27.67 -7.10 -4.84
CA THR A 241 28.77 -6.16 -4.59
C THR A 241 28.22 -4.87 -3.96
N GLU A 242 29.09 -4.03 -3.40
CA GLU A 242 28.70 -2.73 -2.81
C GLU A 242 27.63 -2.84 -1.71
N LEU A 243 27.66 -3.90 -0.91
CA LEU A 243 26.70 -4.13 0.18
C LEU A 243 26.81 -3.04 1.27
N VAL A 244 25.73 -2.29 1.48
CA VAL A 244 25.66 -1.20 2.47
C VAL A 244 24.28 -1.11 3.11
N GLY A 245 24.20 -0.53 4.31
CA GLY A 245 22.93 -0.27 4.99
C GLY A 245 22.08 0.80 4.27
N GLY A 246 20.77 0.72 4.42
CA GLY A 246 19.84 1.71 3.90
C GLY A 246 19.94 3.07 4.61
N GLY A 247 20.43 3.12 5.85
CA GLY A 247 20.38 4.30 6.72
C GLY A 247 19.15 4.32 7.62
N GLY A 248 19.14 5.17 8.64
CA GLY A 248 17.99 5.33 9.52
C GLY A 248 17.89 4.21 10.57
N SER A 249 16.82 3.41 10.53
CA SER A 249 16.52 2.40 11.55
C SER A 249 16.45 0.98 10.99
N GLY A 250 17.00 0.02 11.73
CA GLY A 250 16.70 -1.40 11.57
C GLY A 250 15.54 -1.85 12.47
N ALA A 251 15.33 -3.16 12.56
CA ALA A 251 14.25 -3.75 13.34
C ALA A 251 14.76 -4.86 14.28
N VAL A 252 14.11 -4.96 15.45
CA VAL A 252 14.20 -6.12 16.34
C VAL A 252 12.86 -6.85 16.31
N LEU A 253 12.89 -8.09 15.81
CA LEU A 253 11.72 -8.97 15.70
C LEU A 253 11.39 -9.68 17.03
N ARG A 254 10.25 -10.34 17.09
CA ARG A 254 9.73 -11.06 18.28
C ARG A 254 10.65 -12.19 18.74
N ASP A 255 11.26 -12.92 17.81
CA ASP A 255 12.26 -13.96 18.08
C ASP A 255 13.62 -13.39 18.58
N GLY A 256 13.72 -12.06 18.67
CA GLY A 256 14.91 -11.31 19.06
C GLY A 256 15.83 -10.97 17.90
N ALA A 257 15.59 -11.49 16.69
CA ALA A 257 16.47 -11.31 15.55
C ALA A 257 16.63 -9.83 15.17
N LEU A 258 17.84 -9.48 14.76
CA LEU A 258 18.17 -8.15 14.28
C LEU A 258 18.08 -8.14 12.76
N VAL A 259 17.39 -7.17 12.20
CA VAL A 259 17.24 -7.00 10.76
C VAL A 259 17.62 -5.58 10.38
N PHE A 260 18.53 -5.46 9.41
CA PHE A 260 18.90 -4.19 8.82
C PHE A 260 18.40 -4.11 7.37
N PRO A 261 17.82 -2.96 6.94
CA PRO A 261 17.63 -2.70 5.52
C PRO A 261 18.98 -2.55 4.86
N MET A 262 19.15 -3.19 3.72
CA MET A 262 20.39 -3.19 2.97
C MET A 262 20.12 -2.93 1.50
N GLN A 263 21.15 -2.49 0.81
CA GLN A 263 21.19 -2.42 -0.65
C GLN A 263 22.52 -2.94 -1.15
N ALA A 264 22.55 -3.36 -2.41
CA ALA A 264 23.74 -3.86 -3.09
C ALA A 264 23.60 -3.68 -4.61
N LYS A 265 24.64 -4.04 -5.36
CA LYS A 265 24.59 -4.22 -6.81
C LYS A 265 24.63 -5.69 -7.19
N ASP A 266 23.81 -6.05 -8.17
CA ASP A 266 23.87 -7.34 -8.83
C ASP A 266 25.03 -7.45 -9.84
N LYS A 267 25.10 -8.58 -10.56
CA LYS A 267 26.14 -8.85 -11.57
C LYS A 267 26.11 -7.91 -12.76
N ASP A 268 24.94 -7.37 -13.09
CA ASP A 268 24.74 -6.40 -14.16
C ASP A 268 25.07 -4.96 -13.70
N GLY A 269 25.36 -4.77 -12.40
CA GLY A 269 25.60 -3.46 -11.79
C GLY A 269 24.31 -2.73 -11.41
N THR A 270 23.16 -3.39 -11.46
CA THR A 270 21.86 -2.85 -11.09
C THR A 270 21.72 -2.84 -9.58
N ASN A 271 21.19 -1.75 -9.03
CA ASN A 271 20.90 -1.69 -7.59
C ASN A 271 19.76 -2.65 -7.23
N VAL A 272 19.91 -3.35 -6.11
CA VAL A 272 18.91 -4.24 -5.55
C VAL A 272 18.77 -4.02 -4.05
N LEU A 273 17.62 -4.39 -3.51
CA LEU A 273 17.30 -4.27 -2.09
C LEU A 273 17.36 -5.64 -1.40
N LEU A 274 17.66 -5.63 -0.11
CA LEU A 274 17.65 -6.84 0.72
C LEU A 274 17.59 -6.49 2.21
N SER A 275 17.47 -7.53 3.03
CA SER A 275 17.56 -7.46 4.49
C SER A 275 18.70 -8.33 4.99
N MET A 276 19.55 -7.78 5.83
CA MET A 276 20.56 -8.58 6.52
C MET A 276 20.04 -8.96 7.90
N ARG A 277 20.01 -10.26 8.19
CA ARG A 277 19.43 -10.80 9.44
C ARG A 277 20.50 -11.42 10.33
N PHE A 278 20.38 -11.21 11.63
CA PHE A 278 21.11 -11.94 12.67
C PHE A 278 20.13 -12.69 13.57
N SER A 279 20.25 -14.02 13.55
CA SER A 279 19.39 -14.94 14.28
C SER A 279 20.08 -15.45 15.55
N ASN A 280 19.31 -15.65 16.62
CA ASN A 280 19.83 -16.18 17.89
C ASN A 280 20.44 -17.60 17.76
N SER A 281 19.83 -18.44 16.91
CA SER A 281 20.23 -19.85 16.75
C SER A 281 21.54 -20.02 16.00
N GLY A 282 21.84 -19.12 15.06
CA GLY A 282 22.96 -19.27 14.13
C GLY A 282 24.22 -18.49 14.50
N ASN A 283 24.12 -17.45 15.34
CA ASN A 283 25.19 -16.48 15.63
C ASN A 283 25.92 -15.94 14.37
N LYS A 284 25.23 -15.95 13.23
CA LYS A 284 25.74 -15.57 11.91
C LYS A 284 24.81 -14.54 11.28
N TRP A 285 25.42 -13.64 10.51
CA TRP A 285 24.70 -12.72 9.65
C TRP A 285 24.39 -13.42 8.33
N GLU A 286 23.16 -13.30 7.85
CA GLU A 286 22.69 -13.97 6.64
C GLU A 286 22.05 -12.96 5.68
N LEU A 287 22.22 -13.18 4.38
CA LEU A 287 21.52 -12.46 3.30
C LEU A 287 20.50 -13.38 2.64
N PRO A 288 19.34 -12.87 2.19
CA PRO A 288 18.28 -13.65 1.57
C PRO A 288 18.73 -14.39 0.30
N TYR A 289 17.90 -15.33 -0.14
CA TYR A 289 18.10 -16.02 -1.41
C TYR A 289 17.81 -15.08 -2.60
N GLU A 290 16.77 -14.25 -2.46
CA GLU A 290 16.27 -13.33 -3.49
C GLU A 290 16.39 -11.88 -3.04
N THR A 291 16.46 -10.97 -4.00
CA THR A 291 16.62 -9.52 -3.77
C THR A 291 15.58 -8.75 -4.59
N PRO A 292 14.57 -8.13 -3.96
CA PRO A 292 13.61 -7.29 -4.68
C PRO A 292 14.23 -5.93 -5.08
N GLY A 293 13.43 -5.09 -5.75
CA GLY A 293 13.75 -3.67 -5.94
C GLY A 293 14.87 -3.39 -6.94
N ASN A 294 14.80 -4.01 -8.12
CA ASN A 294 15.68 -3.67 -9.24
C ASN A 294 15.63 -2.16 -9.52
N GLY A 295 16.78 -1.50 -9.45
CA GLY A 295 16.90 -0.05 -9.66
C GLY A 295 16.44 0.79 -8.46
N CYS A 296 16.19 0.18 -7.30
CA CYS A 296 15.77 0.88 -6.08
C CYS A 296 16.91 1.04 -5.07
N ARG A 297 16.82 2.07 -4.22
CA ARG A 297 17.87 2.45 -3.26
C ARG A 297 17.30 3.06 -1.99
N ASP A 298 18.17 3.19 -1.01
CA ASP A 298 17.95 3.82 0.31
C ASP A 298 16.75 3.24 1.08
N PRO A 299 16.68 1.89 1.24
CA PRO A 299 15.53 1.26 1.88
C PRO A 299 15.38 1.62 3.35
N THR A 300 14.14 1.74 3.80
CA THR A 300 13.75 1.87 5.22
C THR A 300 12.88 0.70 5.65
N LEU A 301 12.92 0.37 6.95
CA LEU A 301 12.08 -0.68 7.53
C LEU A 301 11.09 -0.13 8.53
N VAL A 302 9.89 -0.69 8.51
CA VAL A 302 8.92 -0.54 9.59
C VAL A 302 8.33 -1.89 9.99
N LYS A 303 7.99 -2.02 11.28
CA LYS A 303 7.35 -3.21 11.80
C LYS A 303 5.84 -3.15 11.66
N TRP A 304 5.28 -4.12 10.97
CA TRP A 304 3.85 -4.37 10.87
C TRP A 304 3.49 -5.65 11.64
N LYS A 305 2.33 -5.67 12.26
CA LYS A 305 1.88 -6.76 13.15
C LYS A 305 0.38 -6.84 12.96
N GLU A 306 -0.08 -7.88 12.28
CA GLU A 306 -1.49 -8.03 11.93
C GLU A 306 -2.29 -8.59 13.11
N ASN A 307 -1.75 -9.64 13.74
CA ASN A 307 -2.28 -10.25 14.95
C ASN A 307 -1.13 -10.61 15.91
N GLU A 308 -1.40 -11.31 17.01
CA GLU A 308 -0.38 -11.61 18.02
C GLU A 308 0.83 -12.38 17.49
N ASP A 309 0.62 -13.21 16.46
CA ASP A 309 1.58 -14.17 15.93
C ASP A 309 2.19 -13.78 14.59
N ASP A 310 1.58 -12.85 13.86
CA ASP A 310 2.06 -12.37 12.56
C ASP A 310 2.74 -10.99 12.67
N GLU A 311 4.05 -10.98 12.96
CA GLU A 311 4.92 -9.80 12.86
C GLU A 311 5.72 -9.85 11.56
N ARG A 312 5.60 -8.81 10.73
CA ARG A 312 6.30 -8.65 9.45
C ARG A 312 7.01 -7.31 9.38
N LEU A 313 7.86 -7.17 8.37
CA LEU A 313 8.52 -5.92 8.00
C LEU A 313 7.95 -5.43 6.69
N PHE A 314 7.72 -4.12 6.61
CA PHE A 314 7.57 -3.45 5.34
C PHE A 314 8.86 -2.71 5.01
N MET A 315 9.31 -2.83 3.77
CA MET A 315 10.44 -2.09 3.24
C MET A 315 9.93 -1.04 2.26
N MET A 316 10.32 0.21 2.46
CA MET A 316 10.01 1.30 1.54
C MET A 316 11.30 1.88 0.95
N ALA A 317 11.36 2.01 -0.36
CA ALA A 317 12.55 2.48 -1.09
C ALA A 317 12.14 3.28 -2.32
N HIS A 318 12.94 4.28 -2.69
CA HIS A 318 12.75 4.98 -3.96
C HIS A 318 13.44 4.22 -5.09
N CYS A 319 12.90 4.32 -6.29
CA CYS A 319 13.38 3.61 -7.47
C CYS A 319 13.63 4.56 -8.62
N ALA A 320 14.59 4.23 -9.49
CA ALA A 320 14.94 5.01 -10.69
C ALA A 320 13.74 5.25 -11.64
N GLY A 321 12.68 4.45 -11.52
CA GLY A 321 11.40 4.65 -12.20
C GLY A 321 10.62 5.89 -11.74
N GLY A 322 11.09 6.64 -10.73
CA GLY A 322 10.48 7.90 -10.29
C GLY A 322 9.42 7.76 -9.21
N TYR A 323 9.42 6.67 -8.45
CA TYR A 323 8.44 6.39 -7.40
C TYR A 323 9.04 5.56 -6.27
N TYR A 324 8.28 5.46 -5.17
CA TYR A 324 8.59 4.57 -4.05
C TYR A 324 7.86 3.24 -4.19
N ASP A 325 8.59 2.13 -4.12
CA ASP A 325 8.00 0.81 -3.94
C ASP A 325 7.96 0.43 -2.46
N VAL A 326 6.93 -0.35 -2.11
CA VAL A 326 6.74 -0.89 -0.76
C VAL A 326 6.67 -2.41 -0.86
N TYR A 327 7.49 -3.11 -0.09
CA TYR A 327 7.59 -4.57 -0.07
C TYR A 327 7.15 -5.15 1.26
N MET A 328 6.58 -6.35 1.25
CA MET A 328 6.24 -7.11 2.45
C MET A 328 7.16 -8.31 2.66
N SER A 329 7.70 -8.43 3.87
CA SER A 329 8.57 -9.54 4.24
C SER A 329 7.80 -10.82 4.58
N THR A 330 8.53 -11.94 4.60
CA THR A 330 8.18 -13.13 5.38
C THR A 330 8.18 -12.83 6.88
N GLU A 331 7.52 -13.66 7.69
CA GLU A 331 7.40 -13.48 9.15
C GLU A 331 8.76 -13.36 9.87
N ASN A 332 9.80 -14.01 9.33
CA ASN A 332 11.15 -13.92 9.88
C ASN A 332 11.94 -12.68 9.42
N GLY A 333 11.33 -11.78 8.63
CA GLY A 333 11.95 -10.56 8.11
C GLY A 333 13.15 -10.78 7.19
N TYR A 334 13.31 -12.00 6.66
CA TYR A 334 14.49 -12.40 5.90
C TYR A 334 14.26 -12.32 4.39
N ASN A 335 13.19 -12.93 3.87
CA ASN A 335 12.79 -12.90 2.47
C ASN A 335 11.59 -11.97 2.25
N TRP A 336 11.22 -11.77 0.98
CA TRP A 336 10.20 -10.81 0.56
C TRP A 336 9.22 -11.48 -0.40
N TYR A 337 7.91 -11.30 -0.22
CA TYR A 337 6.88 -11.87 -1.11
C TYR A 337 6.72 -11.09 -2.42
N GLY A 338 7.07 -9.80 -2.42
CA GLY A 338 6.86 -8.89 -3.54
C GLY A 338 6.32 -7.54 -3.08
N HIS A 339 5.71 -6.81 -4.01
CA HIS A 339 5.11 -5.50 -3.76
C HIS A 339 3.88 -5.64 -2.85
N LEU A 340 3.74 -4.71 -1.90
CA LEU A 340 2.49 -4.49 -1.19
C LEU A 340 1.56 -3.70 -2.12
N LYS A 341 0.79 -4.42 -2.96
CA LYS A 341 -0.01 -3.88 -4.06
C LYS A 341 -0.87 -2.67 -3.66
N GLN A 342 -1.38 -2.65 -2.44
CA GLN A 342 -2.31 -1.64 -1.95
C GLN A 342 -1.71 -0.23 -1.85
N ILE A 343 -0.41 -0.10 -1.56
CA ILE A 343 0.23 1.21 -1.29
C ILE A 343 1.57 1.41 -2.01
N THR A 344 2.00 0.44 -2.83
CA THR A 344 3.20 0.61 -3.66
C THR A 344 2.97 1.72 -4.70
N ARG A 345 4.01 2.47 -5.03
CA ARG A 345 4.01 3.55 -6.04
C ARG A 345 3.04 4.71 -5.77
N VAL A 346 2.45 4.79 -4.57
CA VAL A 346 1.62 5.93 -4.19
C VAL A 346 2.42 7.23 -4.25
N TRP A 347 3.65 7.24 -3.73
CA TRP A 347 4.51 8.42 -3.72
C TRP A 347 5.46 8.44 -4.92
N GLY A 348 5.53 9.57 -5.61
CA GLY A 348 6.51 9.87 -6.64
C GLY A 348 7.79 10.51 -6.08
N ASN A 349 8.90 10.36 -6.79
CA ASN A 349 10.19 10.93 -6.41
C ASN A 349 10.29 12.44 -6.70
N THR A 350 9.65 12.89 -7.77
CA THR A 350 9.62 14.28 -8.26
C THR A 350 8.19 14.66 -8.64
N HIS A 351 7.96 15.93 -8.98
CA HIS A 351 6.65 16.40 -9.44
C HIS A 351 6.09 15.52 -10.57
N ASN A 352 6.93 15.20 -11.57
CA ASN A 352 6.58 14.36 -12.71
C ASN A 352 6.92 12.87 -12.55
N ARG A 353 7.26 12.41 -11.33
CA ARG A 353 7.54 11.00 -11.03
C ARG A 353 8.66 10.40 -11.90
N THR A 354 9.83 11.04 -11.88
CA THR A 354 11.01 10.65 -12.66
C THR A 354 12.27 10.55 -11.81
N GLY A 355 13.22 9.71 -12.24
CA GLY A 355 14.56 9.63 -11.65
C GLY A 355 14.60 9.08 -10.23
N ASP A 356 15.74 9.29 -9.56
CA ASP A 356 15.96 8.84 -8.18
C ASP A 356 15.29 9.78 -7.17
N GLY A 357 14.87 9.23 -6.03
CA GLY A 357 14.29 9.95 -4.90
C GLY A 357 15.26 10.09 -3.73
N VAL A 358 14.71 10.20 -2.53
CA VAL A 358 15.45 10.30 -1.27
C VAL A 358 14.93 9.29 -0.25
N GLN A 359 15.65 9.07 0.84
CA GLN A 359 15.19 8.18 1.89
C GLN A 359 13.93 8.75 2.58
N SER A 360 12.85 7.96 2.61
CA SER A 360 11.63 8.31 3.35
C SER A 360 11.80 8.07 4.85
N GLY A 361 11.07 8.83 5.66
CA GLY A 361 10.95 8.55 7.09
C GLY A 361 9.69 7.74 7.32
N SER A 362 9.75 6.68 8.13
CA SER A 362 8.57 5.85 8.36
C SER A 362 8.54 5.27 9.77
N THR A 363 7.34 5.15 10.33
CA THR A 363 7.09 4.52 11.63
C THR A 363 5.68 3.95 11.71
N THR A 364 5.39 3.13 12.71
CA THR A 364 4.03 2.62 12.96
C THR A 364 3.49 3.09 14.30
N ALA A 365 2.17 3.21 14.39
CA ALA A 365 1.47 3.61 15.60
C ALA A 365 0.13 2.87 15.74
N ILE A 366 -0.35 2.76 16.98
CA ILE A 366 -1.71 2.29 17.27
C ILE A 366 -2.51 3.50 17.74
N ILE A 367 -3.36 4.02 16.85
CA ILE A 367 -4.15 5.21 17.09
C ILE A 367 -5.61 4.81 17.17
N LYS A 368 -6.24 5.07 18.32
CA LYS A 368 -7.65 4.74 18.57
C LYS A 368 -8.00 3.28 18.21
N ARG A 369 -7.19 2.34 18.73
CA ARG A 369 -7.26 0.88 18.49
C ARG A 369 -7.05 0.44 17.03
N LYS A 370 -6.65 1.34 16.14
CA LYS A 370 -6.32 1.02 14.75
C LYS A 370 -4.82 1.16 14.51
N LYS A 371 -4.23 0.14 13.89
CA LYS A 371 -2.83 0.19 13.50
C LYS A 371 -2.68 1.00 12.22
N VAL A 372 -1.71 1.90 12.21
CA VAL A 372 -1.39 2.75 11.07
C VAL A 372 0.12 2.84 10.86
N MET A 373 0.50 3.15 9.63
CA MET A 373 1.83 3.54 9.24
C MET A 373 1.85 5.03 8.94
N LEU A 374 2.89 5.71 9.40
CA LEU A 374 3.14 7.11 9.15
C LEU A 374 4.39 7.22 8.28
N ILE A 375 4.33 8.05 7.25
CA ILE A 375 5.39 8.20 6.25
C ILE A 375 5.67 9.68 6.04
N THR A 376 6.95 10.03 5.90
CA THR A 376 7.42 11.34 5.46
C THR A 376 8.26 11.21 4.20
N ALA A 377 7.99 12.09 3.24
CA ALA A 377 8.63 12.17 1.94
C ALA A 377 8.43 13.60 1.37
N PRO A 378 9.35 14.09 0.52
CA PRO A 378 9.23 15.42 -0.06
C PRO A 378 8.20 15.47 -1.21
N VAL A 379 7.47 16.58 -1.27
CA VAL A 379 6.56 16.97 -2.35
C VAL A 379 7.15 18.19 -3.07
N TYR A 380 7.13 18.15 -4.40
CA TYR A 380 7.71 19.18 -5.26
C TYR A 380 6.62 19.87 -6.07
N ALA A 381 6.58 21.20 -6.00
CA ALA A 381 5.62 22.01 -6.78
C ALA A 381 5.89 21.97 -8.29
N ASN A 382 7.16 21.77 -8.67
CA ASN A 382 7.63 21.54 -10.05
C ASN A 382 8.97 20.80 -10.00
N ASP A 383 9.46 20.31 -11.15
CA ASP A 383 10.68 19.47 -11.20
C ASP A 383 11.97 20.17 -10.71
N ASN A 384 12.01 21.50 -10.71
CA ASN A 384 13.16 22.29 -10.23
C ASN A 384 12.87 22.95 -8.86
N GLY A 385 11.77 22.58 -8.22
CA GLY A 385 11.30 23.18 -6.98
C GLY A 385 12.04 22.65 -5.76
N LYS A 386 11.93 23.37 -4.65
CA LYS A 386 12.35 22.86 -3.34
C LYS A 386 11.39 21.77 -2.88
N GLY A 387 11.92 20.73 -2.24
CA GLY A 387 11.10 19.69 -1.61
C GLY A 387 10.45 20.19 -0.33
N ARG A 388 9.12 20.15 -0.23
CA ARG A 388 8.42 20.29 1.05
C ARG A 388 8.17 18.92 1.64
N LEU A 389 8.66 18.66 2.86
CA LEU A 389 8.40 17.40 3.52
C LEU A 389 6.93 17.34 3.92
N HIS A 390 6.22 16.33 3.46
CA HIS A 390 4.84 16.04 3.85
C HIS A 390 4.79 14.82 4.76
N LEU A 391 3.71 14.72 5.52
CA LEU A 391 3.40 13.58 6.37
C LEU A 391 2.12 12.90 5.88
N TRP A 392 2.17 11.60 5.69
CA TRP A 392 1.03 10.78 5.34
C TRP A 392 0.70 9.78 6.44
N VAL A 393 -0.58 9.40 6.52
CA VAL A 393 -1.06 8.27 7.32
C VAL A 393 -1.71 7.24 6.40
N THR A 394 -1.44 5.97 6.66
CA THR A 394 -2.10 4.85 5.98
C THR A 394 -2.39 3.68 6.90
N ASP A 395 -3.48 2.96 6.63
CA ASP A 395 -3.87 1.74 7.33
C ASP A 395 -3.67 0.47 6.48
N LYS A 396 -2.79 0.52 5.46
CA LYS A 396 -2.59 -0.50 4.41
C LYS A 396 -3.67 -0.49 3.31
N ALA A 397 -4.74 0.28 3.47
CA ALA A 397 -5.78 0.41 2.46
C ALA A 397 -5.91 1.87 2.00
N ARG A 398 -6.17 2.78 2.93
CA ARG A 398 -6.36 4.22 2.67
C ARG A 398 -5.05 4.97 2.87
N VAL A 399 -4.84 6.04 2.12
CA VAL A 399 -3.72 6.97 2.28
C VAL A 399 -4.28 8.38 2.39
N TYR A 400 -3.87 9.12 3.43
CA TYR A 400 -4.27 10.52 3.63
C TYR A 400 -3.04 11.40 3.81
N ASP A 401 -3.00 12.51 3.07
CA ASP A 401 -1.98 13.55 3.23
C ASP A 401 -2.38 14.48 4.40
N VAL A 402 -1.59 14.43 5.47
CA VAL A 402 -1.74 15.30 6.65
C VAL A 402 -1.19 16.71 6.37
N GLY A 403 -0.43 16.86 5.29
CA GLY A 403 0.13 18.10 4.78
C GLY A 403 1.60 18.31 5.15
N PRO A 404 2.14 19.51 4.84
CA PRO A 404 3.54 19.81 5.04
C PRO A 404 3.92 19.84 6.52
N VAL A 405 5.14 19.39 6.80
CA VAL A 405 5.77 19.34 8.13
C VAL A 405 7.13 20.04 8.17
N SER A 406 7.76 20.31 7.02
CA SER A 406 8.91 21.22 6.92
C SER A 406 8.46 22.67 6.82
N ARG A 407 9.38 23.61 7.09
CA ARG A 407 9.13 25.04 6.84
C ARG A 407 9.01 25.30 5.34
N GLU A 408 8.33 26.38 4.98
CA GLU A 408 8.08 26.79 3.59
C GLU A 408 9.38 27.04 2.80
N ASP A 409 10.40 27.61 3.44
CA ASP A 409 11.68 27.95 2.79
C ASP A 409 12.68 26.79 2.74
N ASP A 410 12.40 25.69 3.45
CA ASP A 410 13.30 24.54 3.49
C ASP A 410 13.25 23.76 2.18
N ASP A 411 14.40 23.19 1.80
CA ASP A 411 14.50 22.21 0.72
C ASP A 411 14.75 20.83 1.35
N ALA A 412 13.66 20.19 1.76
CA ALA A 412 13.69 18.96 2.51
C ALA A 412 14.01 17.75 1.64
N ALA A 413 14.87 16.88 2.15
CA ALA A 413 15.31 15.66 1.48
C ALA A 413 15.07 14.41 2.36
N ALA A 414 16.12 13.63 2.64
CA ALA A 414 15.97 12.40 3.42
C ALA A 414 15.43 12.69 4.81
N SER A 415 14.58 11.80 5.33
CA SER A 415 13.95 11.99 6.64
C SER A 415 13.86 10.70 7.46
N SER A 416 13.63 10.86 8.76
CA SER A 416 13.30 9.79 9.69
C SER A 416 12.15 10.23 10.60
N LEU A 417 11.44 9.24 11.14
CA LEU A 417 10.23 9.46 11.92
C LEU A 417 10.24 8.56 13.16
N LEU A 418 9.90 9.12 14.32
CA LEU A 418 9.88 8.41 15.60
C LEU A 418 8.57 8.68 16.34
N MET A 419 7.87 7.60 16.70
CA MET A 419 6.74 7.65 17.61
C MET A 419 7.20 7.33 19.04
N LYS A 420 6.89 8.21 20.00
CA LYS A 420 7.29 8.12 21.41
C LYS A 420 6.08 7.92 22.33
N GLU A 421 6.35 7.58 23.60
CA GLU A 421 5.39 7.61 24.72
C GLU A 421 4.06 6.90 24.46
N LYS A 422 4.10 5.66 23.92
CA LYS A 422 2.87 4.91 23.57
C LYS A 422 1.93 5.71 22.65
N ASN A 423 2.49 6.31 21.59
CA ASN A 423 1.77 7.04 20.55
C ASN A 423 1.28 8.45 20.95
N LYS A 424 2.00 9.12 21.86
CA LYS A 424 1.65 10.49 22.33
C LYS A 424 2.45 11.60 21.67
N GLU A 425 3.66 11.32 21.20
CA GLU A 425 4.55 12.33 20.64
C GLU A 425 5.20 11.80 19.36
N LEU A 426 5.12 12.57 18.29
CA LEU A 426 5.67 12.26 16.98
C LEU A 426 6.78 13.26 16.66
N ILE A 427 7.96 12.75 16.33
CA ILE A 427 9.14 13.56 16.00
C ILE A 427 9.62 13.18 14.61
N SER A 428 9.87 14.17 13.77
CA SER A 428 10.54 14.01 12.47
C SER A 428 11.91 14.67 12.49
N LEU A 429 12.87 14.07 11.80
CA LEU A 429 14.20 14.63 11.57
C LEU A 429 14.48 14.54 10.07
N TYR A 430 14.76 15.67 9.42
CA TYR A 430 15.00 15.72 7.98
C TYR A 430 16.23 16.51 7.61
N GLU A 431 16.79 16.17 6.45
CA GLU A 431 17.84 16.92 5.76
C GLU A 431 17.26 18.20 5.14
N ASN A 432 17.88 19.35 5.39
CA ASN A 432 17.58 20.60 4.71
C ASN A 432 18.76 21.00 3.82
N LYS A 433 18.54 21.04 2.51
CA LYS A 433 19.55 21.37 1.51
C LYS A 433 19.79 22.89 1.46
N LYS A 434 21.04 23.28 1.58
CA LYS A 434 21.50 24.66 1.45
C LYS A 434 21.80 25.01 -0.01
N LYS A 435 21.89 26.31 -0.28
CA LYS A 435 22.24 26.85 -1.61
C LYS A 435 23.62 26.41 -2.10
N ASP A 436 24.55 26.10 -1.19
CA ASP A 436 25.90 25.61 -1.51
C ASP A 436 25.96 24.09 -1.76
N GLY A 437 24.81 23.39 -1.68
CA GLY A 437 24.72 21.94 -1.85
C GLY A 437 25.00 21.12 -0.59
N ALA A 438 25.40 21.77 0.52
CA ALA A 438 25.53 21.12 1.81
C ALA A 438 24.18 20.90 2.49
N TYR A 439 24.14 20.02 3.48
CA TYR A 439 22.92 19.69 4.21
C TYR A 439 23.07 19.99 5.71
N ASN A 440 22.03 20.56 6.29
CA ASN A 440 21.80 20.62 7.74
C ASN A 440 20.68 19.65 8.11
N LEU A 441 20.43 19.49 9.41
CA LEU A 441 19.25 18.77 9.88
C LEU A 441 18.26 19.71 10.57
N VAL A 442 16.99 19.35 10.51
CA VAL A 442 15.92 20.00 11.26
C VAL A 442 15.12 18.92 11.98
N ALA A 443 14.97 19.08 13.29
CA ALA A 443 14.10 18.23 14.10
C ALA A 443 12.78 18.96 14.35
N VAL A 444 11.64 18.32 14.11
CA VAL A 444 10.31 18.90 14.25
C VAL A 444 9.43 18.02 15.13
N ARG A 445 8.70 18.66 16.04
CA ARG A 445 7.68 18.04 16.88
C ARG A 445 6.32 18.20 16.21
N LEU A 446 5.65 17.08 15.94
CA LEU A 446 4.44 17.03 15.10
C LEU A 446 3.15 16.90 15.92
N THR A 447 3.01 17.70 16.98
CA THR A 447 1.87 17.60 17.93
C THR A 447 0.52 17.87 17.26
N GLU A 448 0.37 18.99 16.55
CA GLU A 448 -0.89 19.34 15.86
C GLU A 448 -1.24 18.33 14.76
N LYS A 449 -0.23 17.92 13.99
CA LYS A 449 -0.39 16.90 12.94
C LYS A 449 -0.82 15.55 13.52
N LEU A 450 -0.33 15.19 14.72
CA LEU A 450 -0.76 13.98 15.41
C LEU A 450 -2.22 14.03 15.85
N GLU A 451 -2.73 15.19 16.29
CA GLU A 451 -4.16 15.37 16.55
C GLU A 451 -4.99 15.21 15.27
N ARG A 452 -4.55 15.82 14.16
CA ARG A 452 -5.21 15.64 12.87
C ARG A 452 -5.24 14.16 12.44
N ILE A 453 -4.15 13.42 12.63
CA ILE A 453 -4.11 11.97 12.35
C ILE A 453 -5.14 11.23 13.20
N LYS A 454 -5.29 11.57 14.49
CA LYS A 454 -6.28 10.95 15.37
C LYS A 454 -7.71 11.17 14.87
N GLU A 455 -8.03 12.33 14.32
CA GLU A 455 -9.33 12.62 13.71
C GLU A 455 -9.59 11.77 12.47
N VAL A 456 -8.63 11.71 11.55
CA VAL A 456 -8.72 10.94 10.31
C VAL A 456 -8.92 9.45 10.60
N VAL A 457 -8.07 8.88 11.47
CA VAL A 457 -8.15 7.47 11.86
C VAL A 457 -9.43 7.17 12.63
N LYS A 458 -9.92 8.12 13.45
CA LYS A 458 -11.24 8.02 14.09
C LYS A 458 -12.34 7.94 13.03
N LYS A 459 -12.37 8.84 12.06
CA LYS A 459 -13.38 8.86 10.99
C LYS A 459 -13.39 7.55 10.20
N TRP A 460 -12.23 7.02 9.82
CA TRP A 460 -12.14 5.72 9.14
C TRP A 460 -12.74 4.58 9.96
N ARG A 461 -12.36 4.47 11.25
CA ARG A 461 -12.88 3.40 12.12
C ARG A 461 -14.38 3.52 12.34
N ASP A 462 -14.87 4.73 12.60
CA ASP A 462 -16.28 4.95 12.92
C ASP A 462 -17.15 4.68 11.68
N LEU A 463 -16.68 5.04 10.48
CA LEU A 463 -17.35 4.72 9.23
C LEU A 463 -17.32 3.21 8.91
N ASP A 464 -16.16 2.55 9.06
CA ASP A 464 -16.06 1.09 8.89
C ASP A 464 -17.03 0.36 9.84
N ARG A 465 -17.10 0.77 11.10
CA ARG A 465 -18.02 0.18 12.09
C ARG A 465 -19.48 0.40 11.70
N ALA A 466 -19.83 1.61 11.28
CA ALA A 466 -21.18 1.96 10.88
C ALA A 466 -21.64 1.15 9.65
N LEU A 467 -20.76 0.95 8.66
CA LEU A 467 -21.05 0.17 7.45
C LEU A 467 -21.10 -1.34 7.69
N LYS A 468 -20.17 -1.88 8.51
CA LYS A 468 -20.15 -3.31 8.87
C LYS A 468 -21.43 -3.75 9.58
N THR A 469 -21.93 -2.89 10.48
CA THR A 469 -23.12 -3.20 11.30
C THR A 469 -24.41 -2.79 10.59
N CYS A 470 -24.42 -1.60 9.98
CA CYS A 470 -25.54 -0.96 9.30
C CYS A 470 -26.89 -1.14 10.04
N ARG A 471 -26.95 -0.67 11.28
CA ARG A 471 -28.16 -0.71 12.13
C ARG A 471 -28.44 0.66 12.73
N SER A 472 -29.73 1.00 12.84
CA SER A 472 -30.18 2.17 13.59
C SER A 472 -29.74 2.07 15.04
N GLY A 473 -29.35 3.20 15.64
CA GLY A 473 -28.92 3.24 17.04
C GLY A 473 -27.57 2.56 17.33
N SER A 474 -26.80 2.19 16.30
CA SER A 474 -25.38 1.86 16.53
C SER A 474 -24.74 3.06 17.23
N GLY A 475 -24.13 2.86 18.40
CA GLY A 475 -23.64 3.95 19.27
C GLY A 475 -22.49 4.81 18.70
N GLY A 476 -22.27 4.79 17.39
CA GLY A 476 -21.28 5.59 16.69
C GLY A 476 -21.79 7.00 16.33
N THR A 477 -20.86 7.87 15.93
CA THR A 477 -21.16 9.24 15.45
C THR A 477 -21.82 9.26 14.07
N VAL A 478 -21.88 8.13 13.36
CA VAL A 478 -22.42 8.01 12.00
C VAL A 478 -23.55 6.98 12.01
N ASP A 479 -24.79 7.46 11.88
CA ASP A 479 -25.95 6.59 11.63
C ASP A 479 -26.07 6.31 10.13
N ALA A 480 -25.35 5.29 9.66
CA ALA A 480 -25.27 4.94 8.24
C ALA A 480 -26.63 4.52 7.66
N LEU A 481 -27.47 3.84 8.45
CA LEU A 481 -28.78 3.38 8.02
C LEU A 481 -29.75 4.57 7.87
N ARG A 482 -29.83 5.45 8.88
CA ARG A 482 -30.69 6.66 8.80
C ARG A 482 -30.25 7.62 7.70
N LYS A 483 -28.95 7.63 7.38
CA LYS A 483 -28.40 8.43 6.29
C LYS A 483 -28.58 7.76 4.93
N ASP A 484 -29.22 6.60 4.80
CA ASP A 484 -29.40 5.89 3.52
C ASP A 484 -28.06 5.50 2.84
N MET A 485 -27.01 5.28 3.64
CA MET A 485 -25.68 4.86 3.13
C MET A 485 -25.63 3.35 2.87
N CYS A 486 -26.48 2.59 3.57
CA CYS A 486 -26.61 1.14 3.46
C CYS A 486 -27.98 0.70 4.01
N ASN A 487 -28.47 -0.47 3.60
CA ASN A 487 -29.69 -1.14 4.10
C ASN A 487 -29.38 -2.53 4.68
N GLY A 488 -28.12 -2.78 5.03
CA GLY A 488 -27.62 -4.08 5.49
C GLY A 488 -26.10 -4.05 5.64
N ARG A 489 -25.50 -5.15 6.10
CA ARG A 489 -24.06 -5.24 6.35
C ARG A 489 -23.25 -5.04 5.07
N VAL A 490 -22.31 -4.10 5.09
CA VAL A 490 -21.39 -3.81 3.98
C VAL A 490 -20.01 -4.41 4.29
N PRO A 491 -19.40 -5.20 3.39
CA PRO A 491 -17.99 -5.58 3.50
C PRO A 491 -17.10 -4.34 3.45
N THR A 492 -16.25 -4.12 4.47
CA THR A 492 -15.35 -2.95 4.50
C THR A 492 -13.88 -3.32 4.37
N LYS A 493 -13.57 -4.61 4.24
CA LYS A 493 -12.22 -5.05 3.89
C LYS A 493 -11.95 -4.55 2.47
N GLY A 494 -10.78 -3.95 2.27
CA GLY A 494 -10.38 -3.36 0.98
C GLY A 494 -11.14 -2.11 0.55
N LEU A 495 -12.17 -1.66 1.28
CA LEU A 495 -12.90 -0.43 0.95
C LEU A 495 -12.04 0.80 1.24
N VAL A 496 -11.66 1.53 0.17
CA VAL A 496 -10.72 2.67 0.25
C VAL A 496 -11.32 4.01 -0.15
N GLY A 497 -12.42 4.00 -0.90
CA GLY A 497 -13.13 5.21 -1.30
C GLY A 497 -14.64 4.99 -1.27
N PHE A 498 -15.38 5.99 -0.84
CA PHE A 498 -16.84 5.94 -0.77
C PHE A 498 -17.45 7.30 -1.12
N LEU A 499 -17.90 7.47 -2.36
CA LEU A 499 -18.64 8.66 -2.80
C LEU A 499 -20.09 8.57 -2.33
N SER A 500 -20.31 9.12 -1.14
CA SER A 500 -21.61 9.28 -0.49
C SER A 500 -21.73 10.65 0.19
N GLY A 501 -20.61 11.41 0.25
CA GLY A 501 -20.57 12.70 0.92
C GLY A 501 -21.25 13.81 0.15
N ASN A 502 -21.56 14.89 0.87
CA ASN A 502 -22.19 16.09 0.31
C ASN A 502 -21.44 16.58 -0.93
N SER A 503 -22.13 16.59 -2.08
CA SER A 503 -21.59 17.13 -3.32
C SER A 503 -21.76 18.65 -3.38
N THR A 504 -20.71 19.35 -3.81
CA THR A 504 -20.74 20.77 -4.19
C THR A 504 -21.12 20.91 -5.67
N GLN A 505 -21.15 22.12 -6.23
CA GLN A 505 -21.39 22.34 -7.67
C GLN A 505 -20.44 21.56 -8.58
N THR A 506 -19.21 21.33 -8.14
CA THR A 506 -18.13 20.78 -8.96
C THR A 506 -17.51 19.50 -8.40
N GLU A 507 -17.80 19.14 -7.15
CA GLU A 507 -17.17 17.99 -6.48
C GLU A 507 -18.20 17.06 -5.83
N TRP A 508 -17.92 15.76 -5.85
CA TRP A 508 -18.58 14.74 -5.04
C TRP A 508 -17.57 14.15 -4.06
N ARG A 509 -17.84 14.34 -2.76
CA ARG A 509 -16.86 14.06 -1.70
C ARG A 509 -16.76 12.59 -1.34
N ASP A 510 -15.53 12.14 -1.11
CA ASP A 510 -15.23 10.84 -0.51
C ASP A 510 -15.40 10.89 1.02
N GLU A 511 -16.24 10.00 1.54
CA GLU A 511 -16.48 9.84 2.97
C GLU A 511 -15.25 9.35 3.74
N TYR A 512 -14.26 8.73 3.10
CA TYR A 512 -13.00 8.35 3.75
C TYR A 512 -11.95 9.46 3.75
N LEU A 513 -12.27 10.68 3.29
CA LEU A 513 -11.34 11.79 3.12
C LEU A 513 -10.24 11.52 2.07
N GLY A 514 -10.45 10.57 1.16
CA GLY A 514 -9.58 10.33 0.02
C GLY A 514 -9.86 11.31 -1.11
N VAL A 515 -9.77 10.83 -2.35
CA VAL A 515 -9.84 11.69 -3.53
C VAL A 515 -11.31 11.92 -3.90
N ASN A 516 -11.73 13.17 -4.01
CA ASN A 516 -13.07 13.53 -4.45
C ASN A 516 -13.22 13.30 -5.96
N ALA A 517 -14.44 13.01 -6.41
CA ALA A 517 -14.76 13.01 -7.84
C ALA A 517 -15.18 14.42 -8.30
N LYS A 518 -14.88 14.76 -9.55
CA LYS A 518 -15.36 15.98 -10.22
C LYS A 518 -16.69 15.69 -10.89
N VAL A 519 -17.69 16.55 -10.74
CA VAL A 519 -19.01 16.37 -11.35
C VAL A 519 -19.28 17.44 -12.40
N THR A 520 -19.90 17.03 -13.51
CA THR A 520 -20.29 17.92 -14.62
C THR A 520 -21.76 17.72 -14.96
N ASN A 521 -22.47 18.81 -15.28
CA ASN A 521 -23.89 18.84 -15.66
C ASN A 521 -24.81 18.08 -14.68
N VAL A 522 -24.75 18.45 -13.40
CA VAL A 522 -25.63 17.94 -12.35
C VAL A 522 -27.04 18.51 -12.51
N GLU A 523 -28.05 17.66 -12.70
CA GLU A 523 -29.46 18.07 -12.72
C GLU A 523 -29.99 18.27 -11.30
N LYS A 524 -29.80 17.26 -10.45
CA LYS A 524 -30.34 17.22 -9.09
C LYS A 524 -29.39 16.49 -8.15
N ARG A 525 -29.25 17.00 -6.93
CA ARG A 525 -28.60 16.28 -5.84
C ARG A 525 -29.63 15.44 -5.10
N VAL A 526 -29.29 14.18 -4.84
CA VAL A 526 -30.09 13.26 -4.04
C VAL A 526 -29.29 12.87 -2.79
N PRO A 527 -29.93 12.37 -1.73
CA PRO A 527 -29.18 11.81 -0.60
C PRO A 527 -28.13 10.81 -1.11
N ASN A 528 -26.87 11.00 -0.69
CA ASN A 528 -25.74 10.15 -1.03
C ASN A 528 -25.41 9.99 -2.52
N GLY A 529 -25.87 10.92 -3.36
CA GLY A 529 -25.68 10.79 -4.79
C GLY A 529 -26.10 11.99 -5.63
N VAL A 530 -26.12 11.74 -6.93
CA VAL A 530 -26.28 12.75 -7.97
C VAL A 530 -27.13 12.18 -9.10
N THR A 531 -28.08 12.99 -9.58
CA THR A 531 -28.81 12.75 -10.84
C THR A 531 -28.12 13.53 -11.95
N PHE A 532 -27.64 12.81 -12.96
CA PHE A 532 -27.02 13.32 -14.17
C PHE A 532 -28.03 13.33 -15.31
N LYS A 533 -28.01 14.40 -16.11
CA LYS A 533 -28.89 14.53 -17.27
C LYS A 533 -28.22 15.19 -18.47
N GLY A 534 -28.44 14.62 -19.63
CA GLY A 534 -27.98 15.14 -20.91
C GLY A 534 -26.55 14.72 -21.26
N SER A 535 -26.11 15.17 -22.43
CA SER A 535 -24.79 14.83 -22.97
C SER A 535 -23.67 15.48 -22.14
N GLY A 536 -22.58 14.73 -21.93
CA GLY A 536 -21.42 15.16 -21.14
C GLY A 536 -21.67 15.28 -19.64
N ALA A 537 -22.84 14.89 -19.15
CA ALA A 537 -23.11 14.78 -17.71
C ALA A 537 -22.44 13.53 -17.13
N GLY A 538 -21.90 13.64 -15.91
CA GLY A 538 -21.25 12.53 -15.23
C GLY A 538 -20.25 12.99 -14.17
N ALA A 539 -19.70 12.03 -13.45
CA ALA A 539 -18.60 12.23 -12.52
C ALA A 539 -17.32 11.57 -13.05
N GLU A 540 -16.21 12.28 -12.93
CA GLU A 540 -14.86 11.75 -13.11
C GLU A 540 -14.22 11.53 -11.74
N TRP A 541 -13.91 10.28 -11.40
CA TRP A 541 -13.18 9.94 -10.18
C TRP A 541 -11.70 9.67 -10.51
N PRO A 542 -10.80 10.62 -10.27
CA PRO A 542 -9.39 10.48 -10.65
C PRO A 542 -8.69 9.41 -9.81
N VAL A 543 -7.98 8.50 -10.49
CA VAL A 543 -7.21 7.42 -9.85
C VAL A 543 -5.74 7.36 -10.29
N GLY A 544 -5.38 8.02 -11.39
CA GLY A 544 -3.98 8.14 -11.83
C GLY A 544 -3.54 9.57 -12.18
N ASP A 545 -4.44 10.42 -12.67
CA ASP A 545 -4.11 11.80 -13.04
C ASP A 545 -4.08 12.74 -11.82
N MET A 546 -3.05 12.59 -10.98
CA MET A 546 -2.90 13.29 -9.69
C MET A 546 -1.48 13.84 -9.44
N GLY A 547 -0.65 13.90 -10.48
CA GLY A 547 0.72 14.39 -10.37
C GLY A 547 1.64 13.47 -9.56
N GLN A 548 2.36 14.02 -8.59
CA GLN A 548 3.39 13.28 -7.84
C GLN A 548 2.81 12.16 -6.97
N THR A 549 1.70 12.40 -6.27
CA THR A 549 1.13 11.46 -5.30
C THR A 549 -0.18 10.89 -5.82
N VAL A 550 -0.27 9.56 -5.90
CA VAL A 550 -1.39 8.83 -6.49
C VAL A 550 -1.90 7.80 -5.45
N PRO A 551 -2.80 8.18 -4.53
CA PRO A 551 -3.30 7.28 -3.48
C PRO A 551 -3.95 6.00 -3.99
N TYR A 552 -4.54 6.05 -5.19
CA TYR A 552 -5.26 4.94 -5.82
C TYR A 552 -4.43 4.24 -6.92
N TYR A 553 -3.09 4.27 -6.81
CA TYR A 553 -2.21 3.63 -7.80
C TYR A 553 -2.53 2.14 -8.01
N PHE A 554 -3.04 1.44 -6.97
CA PHE A 554 -3.47 0.04 -7.03
C PHE A 554 -4.50 -0.24 -8.14
N ALA A 555 -5.24 0.77 -8.60
CA ALA A 555 -6.24 0.62 -9.67
C ALA A 555 -5.61 0.08 -10.97
N ASN A 556 -4.30 0.25 -11.16
CA ASN A 556 -3.54 -0.32 -12.28
C ASN A 556 -3.17 -1.80 -12.09
N THR A 557 -3.73 -2.49 -11.10
CA THR A 557 -3.41 -3.90 -10.81
C THR A 557 -4.67 -4.69 -10.54
N GLU A 558 -5.43 -4.35 -9.49
CA GLU A 558 -6.67 -5.04 -9.14
C GLU A 558 -7.59 -4.10 -8.36
N PHE A 559 -8.88 -4.12 -8.65
CA PHE A 559 -9.88 -3.34 -7.92
C PHE A 559 -11.32 -3.84 -8.18
N THR A 560 -12.23 -3.43 -7.31
CA THR A 560 -13.67 -3.54 -7.55
C THR A 560 -14.34 -2.18 -7.35
N LEU A 561 -14.94 -1.64 -8.41
CA LEU A 561 -15.71 -0.40 -8.40
C LEU A 561 -17.20 -0.74 -8.41
N VAL A 562 -17.95 -0.26 -7.43
CA VAL A 562 -19.37 -0.57 -7.24
C VAL A 562 -20.17 0.73 -7.21
N ALA A 563 -21.32 0.77 -7.88
CA ALA A 563 -22.24 1.90 -7.84
C ALA A 563 -23.69 1.43 -7.74
N THR A 564 -24.53 2.19 -7.04
CA THR A 564 -25.98 1.99 -7.06
C THR A 564 -26.60 2.98 -8.04
N VAL A 565 -27.37 2.49 -9.01
CA VAL A 565 -27.83 3.27 -10.17
C VAL A 565 -29.32 3.07 -10.43
N SER A 566 -29.98 4.11 -10.95
CA SER A 566 -31.32 4.00 -11.53
C SER A 566 -31.41 4.86 -12.79
N ILE A 567 -31.86 4.26 -13.89
CA ILE A 567 -32.00 4.91 -15.19
C ILE A 567 -33.45 5.36 -15.34
N HIS A 568 -33.68 6.66 -15.55
CA HIS A 568 -35.03 7.26 -15.54
C HIS A 568 -35.62 7.47 -16.93
N GLU A 569 -34.77 7.56 -17.96
CA GLU A 569 -35.16 7.80 -19.34
C GLU A 569 -34.57 6.73 -20.25
N VAL A 570 -35.37 6.23 -21.19
CA VAL A 570 -34.89 5.35 -22.25
C VAL A 570 -34.28 6.23 -23.34
N PRO A 571 -33.02 6.00 -23.76
CA PRO A 571 -32.42 6.75 -24.85
C PRO A 571 -33.25 6.65 -26.14
N LYS A 572 -33.11 7.63 -27.03
CA LYS A 572 -33.83 7.64 -28.32
C LYS A 572 -33.30 6.53 -29.24
N GLU A 573 -34.13 6.03 -30.14
CA GLU A 573 -33.78 4.93 -31.07
C GLU A 573 -32.50 5.21 -31.88
N ASP A 574 -32.34 6.45 -32.35
CA ASP A 574 -31.16 6.89 -33.13
C ASP A 574 -29.93 7.26 -32.28
N SER A 575 -29.99 7.11 -30.94
CA SER A 575 -28.89 7.49 -30.06
C SER A 575 -27.85 6.39 -29.91
N SER A 576 -26.57 6.78 -29.76
CA SER A 576 -25.52 5.86 -29.35
C SER A 576 -25.79 5.33 -27.93
N PRO A 577 -25.30 4.12 -27.60
CA PRO A 577 -25.36 3.60 -26.23
C PRO A 577 -24.83 4.62 -25.23
N VAL A 578 -25.54 4.81 -24.11
CA VAL A 578 -25.16 5.81 -23.11
C VAL A 578 -24.20 5.18 -22.09
N PRO A 579 -23.00 5.75 -21.90
CA PRO A 579 -22.06 5.31 -20.87
C PRO A 579 -22.68 5.41 -19.47
N LEU A 580 -22.50 4.38 -18.65
CA LEU A 580 -22.96 4.38 -17.27
C LEU A 580 -21.79 4.41 -16.29
N ILE A 581 -20.85 3.48 -16.42
CA ILE A 581 -19.68 3.38 -15.54
C ILE A 581 -18.53 2.72 -16.29
N GLY A 582 -17.30 3.16 -16.07
CA GLY A 582 -16.14 2.55 -16.73
C GLY A 582 -14.82 3.22 -16.42
N VAL A 583 -13.80 2.76 -17.13
CA VAL A 583 -12.39 3.03 -16.84
C VAL A 583 -11.73 3.65 -18.08
N ARG A 584 -11.09 4.82 -17.91
CA ARG A 584 -10.36 5.48 -18.99
C ARG A 584 -8.86 5.48 -18.74
N MET A 585 -8.11 5.18 -19.80
CA MET A 585 -6.65 5.25 -19.83
C MET A 585 -6.17 6.71 -20.03
N ASN A 586 -4.94 6.97 -19.62
CA ASN A 586 -4.26 8.27 -19.79
C ASN A 586 -3.46 8.37 -21.10
N ASP A 587 -3.77 7.52 -22.09
CA ASP A 587 -3.21 7.55 -23.43
C ASP A 587 -3.77 8.70 -24.27
N THR A 588 -3.16 8.94 -25.43
CA THR A 588 -3.54 10.05 -26.32
C THR A 588 -5.01 9.95 -26.77
N SER A 589 -5.50 8.73 -26.97
CA SER A 589 -6.90 8.45 -27.33
C SER A 589 -7.86 8.50 -26.15
N SER A 590 -7.37 8.56 -24.91
CA SER A 590 -8.15 8.35 -23.69
C SER A 590 -9.00 7.09 -23.79
N THR A 591 -8.40 5.97 -24.18
CA THR A 591 -9.08 4.71 -24.48
C THR A 591 -9.92 4.26 -23.29
N VAL A 592 -11.15 3.83 -23.55
CA VAL A 592 -11.98 3.16 -22.54
C VAL A 592 -11.43 1.74 -22.42
N LEU A 593 -10.80 1.41 -21.28
CA LEU A 593 -10.24 0.08 -21.06
C LEU A 593 -11.36 -0.96 -21.00
N PHE A 594 -12.36 -0.67 -20.18
CA PHE A 594 -13.64 -1.35 -20.18
C PHE A 594 -14.71 -0.53 -19.44
N GLY A 595 -15.97 -0.86 -19.67
CA GLY A 595 -17.11 -0.23 -19.01
C GLY A 595 -18.45 -0.89 -19.30
N LEU A 596 -19.50 -0.30 -18.75
CA LEU A 596 -20.88 -0.68 -18.92
C LEU A 596 -21.68 0.52 -19.45
N SER A 597 -22.50 0.26 -20.46
CA SER A 597 -23.44 1.22 -21.05
C SER A 597 -24.83 0.61 -21.15
N TYR A 598 -25.80 1.44 -21.49
CA TYR A 598 -27.18 1.01 -21.73
C TYR A 598 -27.73 1.57 -23.05
N THR A 599 -28.65 0.82 -23.68
CA THR A 599 -29.18 1.12 -25.02
C THR A 599 -30.67 1.48 -24.99
N HIS A 600 -31.19 2.01 -26.11
CA HIS A 600 -32.62 2.28 -26.29
C HIS A 600 -33.50 1.01 -26.20
N ASP A 601 -32.96 -0.15 -26.60
CA ASP A 601 -33.62 -1.47 -26.49
C ASP A 601 -33.71 -2.01 -25.05
N LYS A 602 -33.33 -1.20 -24.06
CA LYS A 602 -33.26 -1.60 -22.65
C LYS A 602 -32.32 -2.78 -22.39
N LYS A 603 -31.18 -2.78 -23.08
CA LYS A 603 -30.12 -3.78 -22.92
C LYS A 603 -28.90 -3.17 -22.25
N TRP A 604 -28.25 -3.96 -21.41
CA TRP A 604 -26.90 -3.68 -20.91
C TRP A 604 -25.88 -4.03 -21.99
N LEU A 605 -24.94 -3.12 -22.23
CA LEU A 605 -23.85 -3.26 -23.19
C LEU A 605 -22.52 -3.21 -22.45
N ALA A 606 -21.81 -4.33 -22.42
CA ALA A 606 -20.44 -4.39 -21.94
C ALA A 606 -19.49 -3.86 -23.04
N ILE A 607 -18.68 -2.86 -22.70
CA ILE A 607 -17.74 -2.19 -23.61
C ILE A 607 -16.32 -2.63 -23.23
N PRO A 608 -15.64 -3.44 -24.06
CA PRO A 608 -14.20 -3.66 -23.96
C PRO A 608 -13.41 -2.54 -24.66
N GLU A 609 -12.07 -2.63 -24.62
CA GLU A 609 -11.14 -1.71 -25.28
C GLU A 609 -11.46 -1.45 -26.75
N ASP A 610 -11.77 -2.50 -27.52
CA ASP A 610 -12.29 -2.36 -28.89
C ASP A 610 -13.82 -2.23 -28.86
N PRO A 611 -14.38 -1.02 -29.10
CA PRO A 611 -15.82 -0.82 -29.06
C PRO A 611 -16.58 -1.69 -30.06
N ALA A 612 -15.93 -2.13 -31.15
CA ALA A 612 -16.53 -3.03 -32.15
C ALA A 612 -16.82 -4.43 -31.60
N THR A 613 -16.19 -4.81 -30.49
CA THR A 613 -16.39 -6.10 -29.81
C THR A 613 -17.33 -6.03 -28.61
N SER A 614 -18.03 -4.89 -28.44
CA SER A 614 -19.04 -4.72 -27.40
C SER A 614 -20.16 -5.79 -27.50
N LYS A 615 -20.68 -6.20 -26.34
CA LYS A 615 -21.63 -7.31 -26.23
C LYS A 615 -22.85 -6.91 -25.43
N ILE A 616 -24.02 -7.23 -25.98
CA ILE A 616 -25.28 -7.22 -25.23
C ILE A 616 -25.25 -8.37 -24.24
N VAL A 617 -25.43 -8.07 -22.95
CA VAL A 617 -25.16 -9.03 -21.87
C VAL A 617 -26.38 -9.36 -21.02
N ASP A 618 -27.29 -8.40 -20.80
CA ASP A 618 -28.53 -8.62 -20.04
C ASP A 618 -29.55 -7.48 -20.33
N GLU A 619 -30.73 -7.53 -19.74
CA GLU A 619 -31.81 -6.53 -19.84
C GLU A 619 -31.89 -5.61 -18.62
N TRP A 620 -32.46 -4.42 -18.80
CA TRP A 620 -32.78 -3.49 -17.70
C TRP A 620 -34.17 -2.86 -17.83
N GLU A 621 -34.66 -2.28 -16.75
CA GLU A 621 -35.97 -1.64 -16.67
C GLU A 621 -35.83 -0.19 -16.18
N PRO A 622 -36.54 0.78 -16.80
CA PRO A 622 -36.55 2.16 -16.31
C PRO A 622 -37.07 2.27 -14.88
N ASN A 623 -36.50 3.20 -14.11
CA ASN A 623 -36.82 3.50 -12.71
C ASN A 623 -36.63 2.33 -11.73
N LYS A 624 -35.92 1.28 -12.14
CA LYS A 624 -35.46 0.22 -11.26
C LYS A 624 -34.08 0.57 -10.69
N THR A 625 -33.85 0.19 -9.45
CA THR A 625 -32.55 0.35 -8.79
C THR A 625 -31.71 -0.91 -9.01
N TYR A 626 -30.50 -0.73 -9.52
CA TYR A 626 -29.52 -1.77 -9.72
C TYR A 626 -28.25 -1.45 -8.94
N GLN A 627 -27.57 -2.48 -8.45
CA GLN A 627 -26.16 -2.37 -8.08
C GLN A 627 -25.31 -2.87 -9.23
N VAL A 628 -24.46 -2.03 -9.78
CA VAL A 628 -23.52 -2.39 -10.84
C VAL A 628 -22.10 -2.41 -10.28
N ALA A 629 -21.29 -3.37 -10.71
CA ALA A 629 -19.87 -3.39 -10.36
C ALA A 629 -18.98 -3.73 -11.56
N LEU A 630 -17.83 -3.09 -11.61
CA LEU A 630 -16.72 -3.42 -12.50
C LEU A 630 -15.57 -3.94 -11.65
N ARG A 631 -15.04 -5.09 -12.02
CA ARG A 631 -13.93 -5.72 -11.32
C ARG A 631 -12.79 -5.96 -12.29
N MET A 632 -11.58 -5.57 -11.90
CA MET A 632 -10.32 -5.89 -12.56
C MET A 632 -9.55 -6.81 -11.62
N ASP A 633 -9.17 -7.99 -12.10
CA ASP A 633 -8.42 -8.98 -11.31
C ASP A 633 -6.98 -9.11 -11.81
N GLY A 634 -6.20 -9.93 -11.10
CA GLY A 634 -4.76 -10.07 -11.32
C GLY A 634 -4.36 -10.92 -12.53
N ASP A 635 -5.31 -11.50 -13.28
CA ASP A 635 -5.07 -12.40 -14.42
C ASP A 635 -5.36 -11.73 -15.79
N ASP A 636 -5.34 -10.40 -15.79
CA ASP A 636 -5.67 -9.54 -16.94
C ASP A 636 -7.11 -9.66 -17.44
N GLU A 637 -8.01 -9.95 -16.50
CA GLU A 637 -9.44 -10.11 -16.74
C GLU A 637 -10.24 -8.99 -16.06
N TRP A 638 -11.39 -8.71 -16.67
CA TRP A 638 -12.39 -7.82 -16.10
C TRP A 638 -13.78 -8.45 -16.16
N THR A 639 -14.57 -8.14 -15.15
CA THR A 639 -15.91 -8.71 -14.97
C THR A 639 -16.92 -7.62 -14.64
N VAL A 640 -18.08 -7.67 -15.31
CA VAL A 640 -19.25 -6.83 -15.00
C VAL A 640 -20.23 -7.61 -14.15
N PHE A 641 -20.68 -7.01 -13.06
CA PHE A 641 -21.73 -7.55 -12.22
C PHE A 641 -22.95 -6.63 -12.20
N VAL A 642 -24.14 -7.23 -12.22
CA VAL A 642 -25.41 -6.56 -11.94
C VAL A 642 -26.09 -7.33 -10.81
N ASP A 643 -26.42 -6.64 -9.73
CA ASP A 643 -27.02 -7.22 -8.51
C ASP A 643 -26.26 -8.45 -7.98
N GLY A 644 -24.92 -8.37 -8.01
CA GLY A 644 -24.01 -9.42 -7.55
C GLY A 644 -23.87 -10.62 -8.49
N LYS A 645 -24.54 -10.63 -9.65
CA LYS A 645 -24.41 -11.66 -10.69
C LYS A 645 -23.47 -11.18 -11.78
N GLY A 646 -22.43 -11.98 -12.08
CA GLY A 646 -21.54 -11.72 -13.22
C GLY A 646 -22.29 -11.91 -14.54
N ILE A 647 -22.26 -10.90 -15.41
CA ILE A 647 -22.94 -10.90 -16.72
C ILE A 647 -21.97 -10.83 -17.90
N CYS A 648 -20.74 -10.39 -17.67
CA CYS A 648 -19.68 -10.36 -18.66
C CYS A 648 -18.35 -10.63 -17.96
N HIS A 649 -17.51 -11.47 -18.56
CA HIS A 649 -16.17 -11.76 -18.08
C HIS A 649 -15.27 -11.94 -19.30
N THR A 650 -14.22 -11.13 -19.42
CA THR A 650 -13.33 -11.14 -20.58
C THR A 650 -11.98 -10.49 -20.26
N LYS A 651 -11.04 -10.54 -21.21
CA LYS A 651 -9.69 -10.01 -21.06
C LYS A 651 -9.58 -8.59 -21.59
N TYR A 652 -8.68 -7.82 -21.01
CA TYR A 652 -8.21 -6.55 -21.57
C TYR A 652 -6.79 -6.71 -22.11
N ASN A 653 -6.29 -5.73 -22.88
CA ASN A 653 -4.92 -5.76 -23.38
C ASN A 653 -3.94 -5.23 -22.32
N GLU A 654 -3.14 -6.12 -21.74
CA GLU A 654 -2.12 -5.77 -20.74
C GLU A 654 -1.07 -4.77 -21.29
N SER A 655 -0.79 -4.80 -22.60
CA SER A 655 0.26 -3.96 -23.21
C SER A 655 -0.03 -2.46 -23.14
N LEU A 656 -1.28 -2.06 -22.85
CA LEU A 656 -1.61 -0.67 -22.56
C LEU A 656 -0.83 -0.17 -21.32
N PHE A 657 -0.62 -1.01 -20.32
CA PHE A 657 0.10 -0.67 -19.09
C PHE A 657 1.62 -0.57 -19.26
N ASP A 658 2.17 -1.02 -20.40
CA ASP A 658 3.59 -0.85 -20.72
C ASP A 658 3.98 0.62 -20.90
N SER A 659 3.02 1.46 -21.28
CA SER A 659 3.23 2.87 -21.61
C SER A 659 2.25 3.83 -20.93
N HIS A 660 1.11 3.33 -20.45
CA HIS A 660 0.02 4.13 -19.91
C HIS A 660 -0.45 3.61 -18.55
N ARG A 661 -1.32 4.39 -17.92
CA ARG A 661 -1.98 4.10 -16.64
C ARG A 661 -3.44 4.49 -16.74
N ILE A 662 -4.25 4.01 -15.82
CA ILE A 662 -5.64 4.46 -15.70
C ILE A 662 -5.63 5.94 -15.27
N SER A 663 -6.38 6.78 -15.97
CA SER A 663 -6.57 8.19 -15.64
C SER A 663 -7.62 8.35 -14.54
N HIS A 664 -8.84 7.88 -14.82
CA HIS A 664 -10.02 8.08 -13.97
C HIS A 664 -11.09 7.02 -14.25
N PHE A 665 -12.03 6.90 -13.32
CA PHE A 665 -13.31 6.25 -13.56
C PHE A 665 -14.34 7.29 -13.97
N TYR A 666 -15.19 6.96 -14.95
CA TYR A 666 -16.37 7.75 -15.26
C TYR A 666 -17.61 7.09 -14.68
N ILE A 667 -18.54 7.88 -14.13
CA ILE A 667 -19.70 7.41 -13.37
C ILE A 667 -20.93 8.26 -13.72
N GLY A 668 -22.05 7.61 -14.03
CA GLY A 668 -23.31 8.27 -14.41
C GLY A 668 -23.32 8.83 -15.83
N GLY A 669 -22.21 8.72 -16.55
CA GLY A 669 -21.99 9.25 -17.87
C GLY A 669 -20.51 9.54 -18.10
N ASP A 670 -20.17 9.90 -19.33
CA ASP A 670 -18.81 10.11 -19.76
C ASP A 670 -18.67 11.48 -20.43
N SER A 671 -17.90 12.37 -19.80
CA SER A 671 -17.73 13.75 -20.27
C SER A 671 -17.05 13.84 -21.65
N LYS A 672 -16.28 12.81 -22.01
CA LYS A 672 -15.53 12.71 -23.26
C LYS A 672 -16.37 12.12 -24.39
N ASP A 673 -17.37 11.30 -24.08
CA ASP A 673 -18.32 10.80 -25.06
C ASP A 673 -19.52 11.75 -25.21
N ARG A 674 -19.30 12.84 -25.93
CA ARG A 674 -20.36 13.81 -26.24
C ARG A 674 -21.39 13.30 -27.26
N SER A 675 -21.14 12.15 -27.90
CA SER A 675 -22.05 11.60 -28.90
C SER A 675 -23.31 11.00 -28.24
N ALA A 676 -23.17 10.47 -27.03
CA ALA A 676 -24.27 9.94 -26.25
C ALA A 676 -25.24 11.07 -25.84
N THR A 677 -26.43 11.06 -26.44
CA THR A 677 -27.51 11.99 -26.14
C THR A 677 -28.66 11.23 -25.48
N GLY A 678 -29.13 11.69 -24.32
CA GLY A 678 -30.28 11.08 -23.62
C GLY A 678 -29.98 10.36 -22.31
N GLY A 679 -28.81 10.57 -21.70
CA GLY A 679 -28.58 10.05 -20.35
C GLY A 679 -29.43 10.76 -19.31
N HIS A 680 -30.17 10.01 -18.49
CA HIS A 680 -30.87 10.51 -17.30
C HIS A 680 -30.80 9.43 -16.21
N VAL A 681 -29.81 9.56 -15.32
CA VAL A 681 -29.42 8.52 -14.38
C VAL A 681 -29.18 9.12 -13.02
N THR A 682 -29.72 8.49 -11.97
CA THR A 682 -29.31 8.74 -10.60
C THR A 682 -28.28 7.72 -10.16
N VAL A 683 -27.15 8.18 -9.63
CA VAL A 683 -26.11 7.35 -9.04
C VAL A 683 -25.97 7.70 -7.57
N THR A 684 -25.91 6.69 -6.71
CA THR A 684 -25.68 6.83 -5.26
C THR A 684 -24.64 5.81 -4.80
N ASN A 685 -24.02 6.09 -3.65
CA ASN A 685 -23.19 5.15 -2.89
C ASN A 685 -22.14 4.42 -3.77
N VAL A 686 -21.20 5.18 -4.35
CA VAL A 686 -20.12 4.59 -5.17
C VAL A 686 -18.98 4.16 -4.28
N MET A 687 -18.62 2.88 -4.31
CA MET A 687 -17.60 2.27 -3.47
C MET A 687 -16.42 1.79 -4.32
N LEU A 688 -15.20 2.05 -3.85
CA LEU A 688 -13.97 1.59 -4.46
C LEU A 688 -13.22 0.65 -3.52
N TYR A 689 -12.98 -0.56 -3.98
CA TYR A 689 -12.20 -1.57 -3.28
C TYR A 689 -10.85 -1.76 -3.96
N ASN A 690 -9.78 -1.85 -3.16
CA ASN A 690 -8.42 -2.13 -3.63
C ASN A 690 -8.09 -3.63 -3.72
N GLU A 691 -9.13 -4.46 -3.86
CA GLU A 691 -9.03 -5.91 -4.00
C GLU A 691 -10.16 -6.45 -4.90
N GLU A 692 -9.97 -7.68 -5.37
CA GLU A 692 -11.00 -8.46 -6.05
C GLU A 692 -12.06 -8.91 -5.03
N LEU A 693 -13.30 -8.44 -5.19
CA LEU A 693 -14.40 -8.95 -4.39
C LEU A 693 -14.96 -10.26 -4.97
N TRP A 694 -15.23 -11.19 -4.07
CA TRP A 694 -15.75 -12.52 -4.39
C TRP A 694 -17.28 -12.53 -4.42
N GLY A 695 -17.86 -13.61 -4.96
CA GLY A 695 -19.32 -13.71 -5.14
C GLY A 695 -20.12 -13.59 -3.83
N ASN A 696 -19.57 -14.01 -2.68
CA ASN A 696 -20.20 -13.85 -1.38
C ASN A 696 -20.24 -12.38 -0.93
N GLU A 697 -19.17 -11.62 -1.13
CA GLU A 697 -19.06 -10.20 -0.80
C GLU A 697 -19.97 -9.36 -1.69
N LEU A 698 -20.00 -9.65 -3.00
CA LEU A 698 -20.90 -9.01 -3.95
C LEU A 698 -22.38 -9.27 -3.64
N ARG A 699 -22.73 -10.48 -3.18
CA ARG A 699 -24.10 -10.78 -2.69
C ARG A 699 -24.44 -9.99 -1.44
N LYS A 700 -23.51 -9.87 -0.48
CA LYS A 700 -23.68 -9.04 0.73
C LYS A 700 -23.88 -7.57 0.35
N LEU A 701 -23.08 -7.05 -0.58
CA LEU A 701 -23.23 -5.69 -1.10
C LEU A 701 -24.58 -5.47 -1.76
N ASN A 702 -25.05 -6.41 -2.58
CA ASN A 702 -26.36 -6.31 -3.23
C ASN A 702 -27.49 -6.32 -2.19
N ALA A 703 -27.40 -7.16 -1.16
CA ALA A 703 -28.37 -7.16 -0.06
C ALA A 703 -28.35 -5.86 0.76
N SER A 704 -27.20 -5.19 0.85
CA SER A 704 -27.06 -3.91 1.56
C SER A 704 -27.46 -2.67 0.74
N LYS A 705 -27.88 -2.84 -0.52
CA LYS A 705 -28.17 -1.71 -1.41
C LYS A 705 -29.39 -0.91 -0.94
N VAL A 706 -29.34 0.39 -1.18
CA VAL A 706 -30.42 1.33 -0.86
C VAL A 706 -31.23 1.61 -2.13
N THR A 707 -32.56 1.60 -2.01
CA THR A 707 -33.46 1.86 -3.13
C THR A 707 -33.45 3.35 -3.50
N ILE A 708 -33.18 3.64 -4.77
CA ILE A 708 -33.31 5.00 -5.32
C ILE A 708 -34.79 5.26 -5.59
N PRO A 709 -35.40 6.32 -5.03
CA PRO A 709 -36.79 6.67 -5.32
C PRO A 709 -37.01 6.90 -6.81
N SER A 710 -38.11 6.39 -7.36
CA SER A 710 -38.46 6.68 -8.74
C SER A 710 -38.75 8.18 -8.91
N LEU A 711 -38.17 8.77 -9.95
CA LEU A 711 -38.62 10.09 -10.41
C LEU A 711 -39.99 9.86 -11.06
N SER A 712 -41.05 10.01 -10.26
CA SER A 712 -42.41 10.00 -10.77
C SER A 712 -42.46 10.98 -11.94
N VAL A 713 -42.80 10.49 -13.15
CA VAL A 713 -42.96 11.33 -14.35
C VAL A 713 -43.77 12.53 -13.91
N GLU A 714 -43.12 13.68 -13.82
CA GLU A 714 -43.77 14.96 -13.65
C GLU A 714 -44.71 15.00 -14.85
N LYS A 715 -46.00 14.72 -14.62
CA LYS A 715 -47.00 14.75 -15.67
C LYS A 715 -46.95 16.16 -16.19
N GLN A 716 -46.28 16.32 -17.31
CA GLN A 716 -46.28 17.53 -18.11
C GLN A 716 -47.76 17.93 -18.21
N PRO A 717 -48.17 19.12 -17.74
CA PRO A 717 -49.58 19.49 -17.68
C PRO A 717 -50.04 19.81 -19.09
N THR A 718 -50.25 18.76 -19.88
CA THR A 718 -50.82 18.78 -21.21
C THR A 718 -52.09 17.95 -21.13
N GLU A 719 -53.13 18.58 -20.60
CA GLU A 719 -54.38 18.80 -21.34
C GLU A 719 -55.47 19.22 -20.36
N GLN A 720 -56.03 20.38 -20.69
CA GLN A 720 -57.30 20.87 -20.19
C GLN A 720 -58.37 19.79 -20.42
N ALA A 721 -58.70 19.04 -19.38
CA ALA A 721 -59.99 18.37 -19.29
C ALA A 721 -60.78 19.03 -18.17
N ALA A 722 -61.62 19.97 -18.57
CA ALA A 722 -62.60 20.60 -17.74
C ALA A 722 -63.62 19.59 -17.18
N SER A 723 -64.15 19.91 -16.00
CA SER A 723 -65.33 19.31 -15.33
C SER A 723 -65.13 17.90 -14.75
N LYS A 724 -65.56 17.56 -13.53
CA LYS A 724 -66.58 18.14 -12.65
C LYS A 724 -66.33 17.66 -11.22
N ASP A 725 -66.75 18.49 -10.27
CA ASP A 725 -66.80 18.28 -8.82
C ASP A 725 -67.11 16.84 -8.38
N VAL A 726 -66.27 16.28 -7.50
CA VAL A 726 -66.72 15.62 -6.26
C VAL A 726 -65.64 15.83 -5.20
N SER A 727 -65.97 16.66 -4.23
CA SER A 727 -65.34 16.77 -2.92
C SER A 727 -65.60 15.52 -2.10
N VAL A 728 -64.55 14.81 -1.67
CA VAL A 728 -64.59 14.01 -0.43
C VAL A 728 -63.28 14.23 0.33
N ALA A 729 -63.46 14.57 1.60
CA ALA A 729 -62.46 15.04 2.53
C ALA A 729 -61.35 14.03 2.81
N SER A 730 -60.19 14.60 3.12
CA SER A 730 -58.95 13.97 3.56
C SER A 730 -58.98 13.78 5.08
N GLU A 731 -58.76 12.55 5.57
CA GLU A 731 -58.19 12.23 6.90
C GLU A 731 -58.07 10.70 7.09
N PRO A 732 -57.19 10.18 7.97
CA PRO A 732 -55.79 10.02 7.66
C PRO A 732 -55.33 8.54 7.61
N ARG A 733 -54.14 8.40 7.04
CA ARG A 733 -53.32 7.19 6.87
C ARG A 733 -53.20 6.40 8.18
N SER A 734 -53.97 5.32 8.28
CA SER A 734 -53.80 4.29 9.30
C SER A 734 -52.46 3.59 9.10
N GLU A 735 -51.72 3.52 10.20
CA GLU A 735 -50.67 2.56 10.45
C GLU A 735 -51.16 1.13 10.19
N GLU A 736 -50.19 0.23 9.97
CA GLU A 736 -50.34 -1.22 9.97
C GLU A 736 -50.70 -1.89 8.63
N SER A 737 -49.65 -2.36 7.97
CA SER A 737 -49.62 -3.74 7.50
C SER A 737 -48.18 -4.21 7.50
N ALA A 738 -47.77 -4.78 8.64
CA ALA A 738 -46.65 -5.68 8.73
C ALA A 738 -46.86 -6.83 7.73
N ALA A 739 -45.97 -6.97 6.76
CA ALA A 739 -45.97 -8.12 5.86
C ALA A 739 -44.53 -8.58 5.61
N SER A 740 -44.29 -9.80 6.09
CA SER A 740 -43.21 -10.73 5.76
C SER A 740 -41.78 -10.24 6.00
N HIS A 741 -41.36 -10.38 7.26
CA HIS A 741 -39.99 -10.72 7.60
C HIS A 741 -39.72 -12.15 7.09
N GLU A 742 -38.93 -12.32 6.03
CA GLU A 742 -38.36 -13.62 5.69
C GLU A 742 -37.38 -13.99 6.81
N GLU A 743 -37.79 -14.98 7.61
CA GLU A 743 -36.98 -15.65 8.61
C GLU A 743 -35.85 -16.40 7.88
N LEU A 744 -34.66 -15.79 7.87
CA LEU A 744 -33.43 -16.47 7.50
C LEU A 744 -33.14 -17.51 8.58
N THR A 745 -33.25 -18.77 8.18
CA THR A 745 -32.86 -19.94 8.96
C THR A 745 -31.46 -19.77 9.52
N GLU A 746 -31.35 -19.87 10.85
CA GLU A 746 -30.11 -20.02 11.60
C GLU A 746 -29.34 -21.24 11.12
N ASP A 747 -28.32 -21.04 10.29
CA ASP A 747 -27.20 -21.97 10.12
C ASP A 747 -25.98 -21.18 9.66
N ASP A 748 -25.28 -20.58 10.62
CA ASP A 748 -23.84 -20.32 10.61
C ASP A 748 -23.47 -19.72 11.98
N THR A 749 -23.36 -20.63 12.95
CA THR A 749 -22.69 -20.38 14.22
C THR A 749 -21.23 -20.77 14.01
N ASP A 750 -20.31 -19.80 14.03
CA ASP A 750 -18.92 -19.92 14.51
C ASP A 750 -18.04 -18.78 13.94
N GLU A 751 -18.36 -17.53 14.29
CA GLU A 751 -17.34 -16.48 14.39
C GLU A 751 -17.57 -15.73 15.71
N GLN A 752 -17.07 -16.34 16.78
CA GLN A 752 -17.01 -15.76 18.11
C GLN A 752 -15.86 -14.73 18.12
N GLU A 753 -16.04 -13.57 17.51
CA GLU A 753 -15.15 -12.42 17.73
C GLU A 753 -15.51 -11.75 19.06
N GLU A 754 -14.50 -11.62 19.91
CA GLU A 754 -14.56 -11.13 21.28
C GLU A 754 -15.50 -9.92 21.45
N GLU A 755 -16.57 -10.16 22.20
CA GLU A 755 -17.46 -9.15 22.74
C GLU A 755 -16.64 -8.20 23.64
N ILE A 756 -16.17 -7.10 23.05
CA ILE A 756 -15.64 -5.98 23.82
C ILE A 756 -16.85 -5.37 24.54
N VAL A 757 -17.05 -5.79 25.78
CA VAL A 757 -17.95 -5.20 26.75
C VAL A 757 -17.60 -3.71 26.86
N ASP A 758 -18.38 -2.86 26.19
CA ASP A 758 -18.35 -1.41 26.39
C ASP A 758 -19.03 -1.12 27.74
N ASP A 759 -18.20 -0.97 28.76
CA ASP A 759 -18.61 -0.46 30.06
C ASP A 759 -19.18 0.96 29.87
N LEU A 760 -20.45 1.12 30.24
CA LEU A 760 -21.25 2.33 30.07
C LEU A 760 -20.52 3.56 30.65
N LEU A 761 -20.14 4.48 29.76
CA LEU A 761 -19.69 5.81 30.15
C LEU A 761 -20.86 6.58 30.77
N LEU A 762 -20.79 6.73 32.09
CA LEU A 762 -21.61 7.65 32.86
C LEU A 762 -21.40 9.08 32.34
N ALA A 763 -22.48 9.66 31.88
CA ALA A 763 -22.60 11.04 31.45
C ALA A 763 -22.27 11.99 32.61
N ALA A 764 -21.16 12.72 32.49
CA ALA A 764 -20.95 13.95 33.23
C ALA A 764 -21.47 15.12 32.36
N SER A 765 -22.54 15.75 32.86
CA SER A 765 -23.13 16.99 32.35
C SER A 765 -22.27 18.22 32.66
N SER A 766 -22.57 19.29 31.92
CA SER A 766 -22.23 20.71 32.13
C SER A 766 -20.81 21.14 31.68
N SER A 767 -20.59 22.27 31.01
CA SER A 767 -21.44 23.43 30.68
C SER A 767 -20.79 24.26 29.56
N GLU A 768 -21.65 25.01 28.87
CA GLU A 768 -21.43 26.11 27.92
C GLU A 768 -20.18 26.97 28.10
N ALA A 769 -19.60 27.40 26.97
CA ALA A 769 -19.25 28.79 26.73
C ALA A 769 -19.10 29.05 25.22
N ASP A 770 -19.75 30.13 24.79
CA ASP A 770 -19.88 30.68 23.44
C ASP A 770 -18.56 31.07 22.76
N GLY A 771 -18.67 31.12 21.43
CA GLY A 771 -18.13 32.24 20.65
C GLY A 771 -16.82 31.98 19.92
N THR A 772 -16.88 31.84 18.61
CA THR A 772 -16.72 32.96 17.65
C THR A 772 -16.49 32.36 16.26
N GLU A 773 -17.34 32.74 15.32
CA GLU A 773 -17.19 32.45 13.89
C GLU A 773 -15.87 33.03 13.36
N PHE A 774 -15.03 32.18 12.78
CA PHE A 774 -13.95 32.63 11.89
C PHE A 774 -14.48 32.60 10.46
N SER A 775 -14.81 33.79 9.96
CA SER A 775 -14.97 34.06 8.53
C SER A 775 -13.59 33.99 7.87
N SER A 776 -13.34 32.97 7.06
CA SER A 776 -12.19 32.91 6.16
C SER A 776 -12.52 33.70 4.90
N GLU A 777 -11.87 34.84 4.72
CA GLU A 777 -11.90 35.64 3.49
C GLU A 777 -11.30 34.86 2.32
N ASP A 778 -12.00 34.94 1.19
CA ASP A 778 -11.60 34.44 -0.11
C ASP A 778 -10.32 35.12 -0.60
N VAL A 779 -9.27 34.33 -0.82
CA VAL A 779 -8.10 34.76 -1.58
C VAL A 779 -8.30 34.31 -3.03
N GLU A 780 -8.86 35.21 -3.84
CA GLU A 780 -8.82 35.11 -5.30
C GLU A 780 -7.37 35.26 -5.78
N GLU A 781 -6.74 34.15 -6.14
CA GLU A 781 -5.46 34.14 -6.83
C GLU A 781 -5.68 34.47 -8.31
N VAL A 782 -5.54 35.75 -8.65
CA VAL A 782 -5.62 36.26 -10.01
C VAL A 782 -4.39 35.80 -10.80
N LEU A 783 -4.63 34.91 -11.76
CA LEU A 783 -3.68 34.49 -12.80
C LEU A 783 -3.26 35.70 -13.64
N GLN A 784 -2.06 36.23 -13.39
CA GLN A 784 -1.40 37.14 -14.32
C GLN A 784 -0.57 36.36 -15.33
N THR A 785 -1.07 36.38 -16.57
CA THR A 785 -0.35 36.04 -17.79
C THR A 785 0.85 36.97 -17.97
N VAL A 786 2.06 36.41 -17.99
CA VAL A 786 3.27 37.11 -18.42
C VAL A 786 3.62 36.62 -19.81
N ASP A 787 3.43 37.52 -20.77
CA ASP A 787 3.79 37.35 -22.16
C ASP A 787 5.30 37.22 -22.38
N ALA A 788 5.62 36.39 -23.36
CA ALA A 788 6.96 36.11 -23.84
C ALA A 788 7.57 37.30 -24.61
N ALA A 789 8.86 37.54 -24.38
CA ALA A 789 9.76 38.21 -25.32
C ALA A 789 11.22 37.72 -25.14
N PRO A 790 12.05 37.76 -26.20
CA PRO A 790 13.00 36.67 -26.44
C PRO A 790 14.48 37.06 -26.34
N GLY A 791 15.32 36.03 -26.17
CA GLY A 791 16.57 35.90 -26.92
C GLY A 791 17.80 36.63 -26.37
N ASN A 792 18.67 35.88 -25.73
CA ASN A 792 20.12 36.08 -25.80
C ASN A 792 20.87 34.77 -25.58
N THR A 793 21.39 34.28 -26.69
CA THR A 793 22.44 33.27 -26.83
C THR A 793 23.69 33.67 -26.05
N ASN A 794 24.19 32.78 -25.20
CA ASN A 794 25.60 32.73 -24.85
C ASN A 794 26.14 31.31 -25.01
N THR A 795 27.24 31.27 -25.74
CA THR A 795 27.92 30.12 -26.32
C THR A 795 28.81 29.41 -25.30
N THR A 796 28.94 28.10 -25.52
CA THR A 796 29.85 27.06 -25.01
C THR A 796 31.26 27.50 -24.57
N PRO A 797 31.90 26.76 -23.63
CA PRO A 797 32.78 25.63 -24.00
C PRO A 797 32.50 24.40 -23.11
N GLY A 798 32.46 23.15 -23.59
CA GLY A 798 33.51 22.45 -24.31
C GLY A 798 34.19 21.48 -23.33
N GLY A 799 33.60 20.32 -23.10
CA GLY A 799 34.16 19.22 -22.31
C GLY A 799 33.92 17.90 -23.03
N GLU A 800 35.01 17.29 -23.46
CA GLU A 800 35.12 16.15 -24.37
C GLU A 800 34.46 14.86 -23.85
N GLY A 801 33.87 14.10 -24.79
CA GLY A 801 33.23 12.82 -24.52
C GLY A 801 34.18 11.62 -24.49
N ILE A 802 33.63 10.51 -23.99
CA ILE A 802 34.01 9.15 -24.39
C ILE A 802 32.69 8.37 -24.60
N PRO A 803 32.51 7.69 -25.74
CA PRO A 803 31.21 7.13 -26.14
C PRO A 803 31.01 5.72 -25.59
N SER A 804 29.85 5.45 -24.98
CA SER A 804 29.42 4.09 -24.65
C SER A 804 28.69 3.47 -25.83
N THR A 805 29.28 2.38 -26.32
CA THR A 805 28.91 1.54 -27.45
C THR A 805 27.44 1.13 -27.45
N LYS A 806 26.71 1.54 -28.50
CA LYS A 806 25.49 0.87 -28.95
C LYS A 806 25.87 -0.49 -29.54
N GLY A 807 25.34 -1.58 -29.00
CA GLY A 807 25.38 -2.88 -29.67
C GLY A 807 25.63 -4.06 -28.74
N ALA A 808 24.60 -4.48 -28.01
CA ALA A 808 24.39 -5.89 -27.71
C ALA A 808 22.89 -6.12 -27.65
N ALA A 809 22.34 -6.65 -28.74
CA ALA A 809 20.99 -7.20 -28.75
C ALA A 809 20.92 -8.27 -27.65
N ARG A 810 20.19 -7.99 -26.57
CA ARG A 810 19.84 -9.03 -25.58
C ARG A 810 18.72 -9.85 -26.21
N HIS A 811 19.07 -11.08 -26.59
CA HIS A 811 18.14 -12.15 -26.91
C HIS A 811 17.09 -12.25 -25.80
N SER A 812 15.85 -11.94 -26.17
CA SER A 812 14.65 -12.13 -25.38
C SER A 812 14.19 -13.58 -25.53
N ASP A 813 14.77 -14.50 -24.76
CA ASP A 813 14.24 -15.86 -24.62
C ASP A 813 14.51 -16.33 -23.19
N ASN A 814 13.54 -16.12 -22.29
CA ASN A 814 13.26 -16.96 -21.13
C ASN A 814 11.93 -16.53 -20.49
N ASN A 815 10.85 -16.61 -21.27
CA ASN A 815 9.50 -16.74 -20.74
C ASN A 815 9.27 -18.21 -20.33
N THR A 816 9.78 -18.60 -19.16
CA THR A 816 9.37 -19.86 -18.51
C THR A 816 9.26 -19.76 -16.99
N PHE A 817 9.22 -18.54 -16.41
CA PHE A 817 9.19 -18.37 -14.94
C PHE A 817 7.83 -18.02 -14.33
N THR A 818 6.74 -18.01 -15.10
CA THR A 818 5.38 -17.85 -14.56
C THR A 818 4.84 -19.13 -13.90
N GLY A 819 5.44 -20.30 -14.16
CA GLY A 819 4.95 -21.59 -13.62
C GLY A 819 5.22 -21.82 -12.13
N GLU A 820 6.44 -21.55 -11.65
CA GLU A 820 6.80 -21.84 -10.25
C GLU A 820 6.25 -20.80 -9.25
N ILE A 821 6.05 -19.55 -9.68
CA ILE A 821 5.41 -18.52 -8.84
C ILE A 821 3.92 -18.81 -8.68
N ALA A 822 3.25 -19.34 -9.71
CA ALA A 822 1.86 -19.75 -9.62
C ALA A 822 1.66 -20.95 -8.67
N GLU A 823 2.60 -21.89 -8.59
CA GLU A 823 2.53 -23.00 -7.62
C GLU A 823 2.73 -22.51 -6.18
N LEU A 824 3.67 -21.59 -5.92
CA LEU A 824 3.88 -21.02 -4.58
C LEU A 824 2.71 -20.13 -4.13
N LEU A 825 2.09 -19.38 -5.04
CA LEU A 825 0.88 -18.60 -4.74
C LEU A 825 -0.37 -19.48 -4.59
N SER A 826 -0.48 -20.57 -5.36
CA SER A 826 -1.60 -21.52 -5.24
C SER A 826 -1.54 -22.36 -3.96
N MET A 827 -0.34 -22.62 -3.42
CA MET A 827 -0.19 -23.28 -2.11
C MET A 827 -0.66 -22.41 -0.94
N GLY A 828 -0.74 -21.08 -1.12
CA GLY A 828 -1.21 -20.14 -0.10
C GLY A 828 -2.71 -19.84 -0.13
N LEU A 829 -3.41 -20.09 -1.26
CA LEU A 829 -4.78 -19.58 -1.46
C LEU A 829 -5.88 -20.66 -1.53
N ASN A 830 -5.54 -21.94 -1.46
CA ASN A 830 -6.53 -23.03 -1.39
C ASN A 830 -6.52 -23.70 -0.02
N ARG A 831 -7.10 -23.04 0.98
CA ARG A 831 -7.51 -23.66 2.24
C ARG A 831 -8.93 -23.22 2.56
N ASP A 832 -9.88 -23.89 1.93
CA ASP A 832 -11.15 -24.32 2.52
C ASP A 832 -12.03 -24.95 1.44
N SER A 833 -11.92 -26.27 1.30
CA SER A 833 -12.97 -27.17 0.82
C SER A 833 -12.46 -28.61 0.95
N THR A 834 -13.02 -29.33 1.91
CA THR A 834 -12.85 -30.76 2.15
C THR A 834 -12.92 -31.58 0.85
N VAL A 835 -11.77 -32.05 0.35
CA VAL A 835 -11.73 -33.16 -0.61
C VAL A 835 -10.66 -34.15 -0.14
N HIS A 836 -11.12 -35.36 0.18
CA HIS A 836 -10.29 -36.53 0.44
C HIS A 836 -9.38 -36.84 -0.75
N GLY A 837 -8.19 -36.24 -0.78
CA GLY A 837 -7.10 -36.60 -1.68
C GLY A 837 -6.29 -37.74 -1.06
N CYS A 838 -6.53 -38.97 -1.51
CA CYS A 838 -5.70 -40.13 -1.19
C CYS A 838 -4.21 -39.80 -1.38
N VAL A 839 -3.46 -39.79 -0.26
CA VAL A 839 -2.00 -39.78 -0.28
C VAL A 839 -1.55 -40.96 -1.14
N SER A 840 -1.00 -40.67 -2.32
CA SER A 840 -0.51 -41.68 -3.24
C SER A 840 0.48 -42.58 -2.51
N ARG A 841 0.20 -43.89 -2.48
CA ARG A 841 1.02 -44.93 -1.84
C ARG A 841 2.49 -44.90 -2.30
N VAL A 842 2.78 -44.22 -3.42
CA VAL A 842 4.13 -44.00 -3.94
C VAL A 842 4.97 -43.10 -3.01
N LEU A 843 4.38 -42.07 -2.40
CA LEU A 843 5.12 -41.14 -1.52
C LEU A 843 5.53 -41.82 -0.20
N LEU A 844 4.65 -42.68 0.35
CA LEU A 844 4.94 -43.48 1.54
C LEU A 844 5.99 -44.56 1.28
N LEU A 845 6.01 -45.16 0.08
CA LEU A 845 7.05 -46.12 -0.30
C LEU A 845 8.42 -45.45 -0.47
N LEU A 846 8.47 -44.23 -1.03
CA LEU A 846 9.72 -43.48 -1.17
C LEU A 846 10.29 -43.04 0.19
N LEU A 847 9.44 -42.61 1.12
CA LEU A 847 9.87 -42.29 2.50
C LEU A 847 10.30 -43.55 3.28
N GLY A 848 9.64 -44.68 3.06
CA GLY A 848 10.01 -45.97 3.66
C GLY A 848 11.35 -46.52 3.15
N LEU A 849 11.65 -46.34 1.86
CA LEU A 849 12.91 -46.79 1.25
C LEU A 849 14.11 -45.93 1.67
N TRP A 850 13.91 -44.65 1.98
CA TRP A 850 14.99 -43.80 2.52
C TRP A 850 15.32 -44.09 3.99
N GLY A 851 14.34 -44.51 4.79
CA GLY A 851 14.57 -44.87 6.20
C GLY A 851 15.35 -46.18 6.39
N ALA A 852 15.21 -47.14 5.47
CA ALA A 852 15.90 -48.43 5.57
C ALA A 852 17.37 -48.38 5.09
N ALA A 853 17.72 -47.44 4.21
CA ALA A 853 19.11 -47.29 3.74
C ALA A 853 20.04 -46.63 4.76
N THR A 854 19.51 -45.96 5.78
CA THR A 854 20.30 -45.33 6.85
C THR A 854 20.49 -46.21 8.10
N LEU A 855 19.86 -47.38 8.15
CA LEU A 855 19.89 -48.29 9.32
C LEU A 855 20.42 -49.70 9.03
N CYS A 856 20.85 -49.96 7.79
CA CYS A 856 21.75 -51.06 7.42
C CYS A 856 23.12 -50.47 7.12
#